data_AF-A0AAU4CSF2-F1
#
_entry.id   AF-A0AAU4CSF2-F1
#
_cell.length_a   1.000
_cell.length_b   1.000
_cell.length_c   1.000
_cell.angle_alpha   90.00
_cell.angle_beta   90.00
_cell.angle_gamma   90.00
#
_symmetry.space_group_name_H-M   'P 1'
#
loop_
_entity.id
_entity.type
_entity.pdbx_description
1 polymer ?
#
loop_
_entity_poly.entity_id
_entity_poly.type
_entity_poly.pdbx_seq_one_letter_code
_entity_poly.pdbx_strand_id
1 'polypeptide(L)'
;MALPSPNLDDRRFQQFVDDAKRYIQQRAPEWTDHNVSDPGVTLVETVAHMADQIVYRLNRVPEKNHLAFLDLVGITLFPPSAARTDVTFWLSAPQEEPVVLSVGTEVATVRTESEEAVVFATEGDLAVVPCELRYLVTQLPGEPVADRTADLAEGKDLMCFAESPRPGDCMLFGLTAAVPYCAVVLELDSVVDGVGVDPRQPPLVWEAWTEDGWTTCEVDRDGTGGLNRPGEVVLHMPGGHTLSRTGGQEAGWLRCRVTDPLPGQPFYTTSPTVRAAEAFTIGGTTTVVHAETVYDEALGESTGLPGQRLRLAHFPVVGDTPPVLLQTAEHDGWTDWDVVASFAASTSYDRHITLDSATGEIAFGPAVREPDGTLRQYGAVAPKGAVIRAVRYRTGGGRAGNVARGAIRVLRTSVPYVSEVVNREAARGGVDAETVEEAKVRAPITLRAQERAVTLRDYEELARRAAPETARITCLEGEEGEHGAYAVRVLVVPQAVPDPGGRLRFEQLVPGDALLRRITRHLDERRLIGTRLAVGPPFYQGITVVATLHAFRGTDTDRVRRQAHDALYRHLDPLTGGADGRGWPFGRPVQSGEVFAVLQRVPGVELVDDVQLHPADPLTGKRGDPTNRIDLSPPSLVFSFDHRVRVIGDKQ
;
A
#
# COMPACT_ATOMS: atom_id res chain seq x y z
N MET A 1 5.15 27.73 -16.23
CA MET A 1 5.42 28.79 -15.23
C MET A 1 4.07 29.40 -14.89
N ALA A 2 3.57 29.18 -13.68
CA ALA A 2 2.35 29.85 -13.24
C ALA A 2 2.64 31.33 -13.07
N LEU A 3 1.73 32.20 -13.52
CA LEU A 3 1.82 33.62 -13.20
C LEU A 3 1.64 33.74 -11.67
N PRO A 4 2.50 34.47 -10.94
CA PRO A 4 2.32 34.65 -9.51
C PRO A 4 0.95 35.28 -9.25
N SER A 5 0.27 34.87 -8.17
CA SER A 5 -0.97 35.53 -7.77
C SER A 5 -0.66 37.02 -7.52
N PRO A 6 -1.28 37.94 -8.26
CA PRO A 6 -0.97 39.34 -8.13
C PRO A 6 -1.52 39.85 -6.80
N ASN A 7 -0.73 40.66 -6.09
CA ASN A 7 -1.30 41.60 -5.12
C ASN A 7 -2.08 42.64 -5.94
N LEU A 8 -3.37 42.78 -5.67
CA LEU A 8 -4.22 43.76 -6.33
C LEU A 8 -3.84 45.20 -5.92
N ASP A 9 -3.30 45.35 -4.70
CA ASP A 9 -2.70 46.59 -4.20
C ASP A 9 -1.46 46.23 -3.35
N ASP A 10 -0.30 46.77 -3.69
CA ASP A 10 0.98 46.51 -3.04
C ASP A 10 1.36 47.58 -1.99
N ARG A 11 0.49 48.58 -1.78
CA ARG A 11 0.70 49.61 -0.77
C ARG A 11 0.60 49.03 0.63
N ARG A 12 1.56 49.40 1.47
CA ARG A 12 1.63 49.08 2.90
C ARG A 12 1.32 50.31 3.73
N PHE A 13 0.98 50.09 5.01
CA PHE A 13 0.75 51.11 6.02
C PHE A 13 1.54 52.42 5.82
N GLN A 14 2.88 52.34 5.75
CA GLN A 14 3.73 53.55 5.63
C GLN A 14 3.46 54.34 4.35
N GLN A 15 3.18 53.67 3.24
CA GLN A 15 2.88 54.33 1.97
C GLN A 15 1.54 55.07 2.04
N PHE A 16 0.55 54.52 2.76
CA PHE A 16 -0.71 55.23 3.03
C PHE A 16 -0.51 56.47 3.91
N VAL A 17 0.32 56.37 4.94
CA VAL A 17 0.69 57.52 5.80
C VAL A 17 1.40 58.59 4.97
N ASP A 18 2.36 58.20 4.14
CA ASP A 18 3.14 59.13 3.31
C ASP A 18 2.27 59.80 2.24
N ASP A 19 1.37 59.05 1.60
CA ASP A 19 0.42 59.59 0.61
C ASP A 19 -0.56 60.58 1.26
N ALA A 20 -1.08 60.26 2.46
CA ALA A 20 -1.94 61.15 3.22
C ALA A 20 -1.20 62.43 3.65
N LYS A 21 0.03 62.33 4.14
CA LYS A 21 0.88 63.49 4.47
C LYS A 21 1.13 64.37 3.25
N ARG A 22 1.44 63.79 2.08
CA ARG A 22 1.58 64.53 0.81
C ARG A 22 0.28 65.22 0.41
N TYR A 23 -0.86 64.57 0.61
CA TYR A 23 -2.17 65.16 0.30
C TYR A 23 -2.50 66.35 1.21
N ILE A 24 -2.22 66.23 2.52
CA ILE A 24 -2.39 67.31 3.50
C ILE A 24 -1.56 68.53 3.11
N GLN A 25 -0.28 68.34 2.78
CA GLN A 25 0.62 69.43 2.36
C GLN A 25 0.10 70.22 1.14
N GLN A 26 -0.64 69.57 0.24
CA GLN A 26 -1.19 70.22 -0.96
C GLN A 26 -2.53 70.91 -0.72
N ARG A 27 -3.35 70.39 0.22
CA ARG A 27 -4.76 70.81 0.40
C ARG A 27 -4.99 71.67 1.63
N ALA A 28 -4.14 71.56 2.64
CA ALA A 28 -4.19 72.28 3.90
C ALA A 28 -2.77 72.78 4.27
N PRO A 29 -2.17 73.68 3.46
CA PRO A 29 -0.82 74.20 3.71
C PRO A 29 -0.68 74.93 5.05
N GLU A 30 -1.78 75.34 5.67
CA GLU A 30 -1.84 75.89 7.03
C GLU A 30 -1.51 74.87 8.13
N TRP A 31 -1.64 73.58 7.86
CA TRP A 31 -1.27 72.52 8.79
C TRP A 31 0.22 72.20 8.64
N THR A 32 1.03 72.70 9.59
CA THR A 32 2.50 72.70 9.50
C THR A 32 3.18 71.67 10.42
N ASP A 33 2.50 71.20 11.47
CA ASP A 33 3.01 70.13 12.33
C ASP A 33 2.71 68.76 11.69
N HIS A 34 3.75 67.96 11.45
CA HIS A 34 3.65 66.63 10.87
C HIS A 34 4.40 65.58 11.70
N ASN A 35 4.72 65.92 12.95
CA ASN A 35 5.40 65.03 13.88
C ASN A 35 4.48 63.90 14.33
N VAL A 36 5.08 62.79 14.78
CA VAL A 36 4.34 61.62 15.30
C VAL A 36 3.48 61.97 16.53
N SER A 37 3.85 63.04 17.25
CA SER A 37 3.12 63.56 18.42
C SER A 37 1.87 64.36 18.07
N ASP A 38 1.64 64.70 16.80
CA ASP A 38 0.44 65.43 16.37
C ASP A 38 -0.77 64.48 16.39
N PRO A 39 -1.84 64.78 17.16
CA PRO A 39 -3.08 63.99 17.17
C PRO A 39 -3.68 63.80 15.78
N GLY A 40 -3.53 64.76 14.87
CA GLY A 40 -3.99 64.63 13.49
C GLY A 40 -3.19 63.59 12.69
N VAL A 41 -1.87 63.49 12.93
CA VAL A 41 -1.03 62.42 12.36
C VAL A 41 -1.40 61.06 12.95
N THR A 42 -1.74 60.98 14.24
CA THR A 42 -2.27 59.74 14.85
C THR A 42 -3.59 59.28 14.19
N LEU A 43 -4.47 60.22 13.84
CA LEU A 43 -5.69 59.90 13.08
C LEU A 43 -5.37 59.41 11.66
N VAL A 44 -4.40 60.02 10.99
CA VAL A 44 -3.90 59.56 9.68
C VAL A 44 -3.35 58.14 9.77
N GLU A 45 -2.52 57.85 10.77
CA GLU A 45 -2.00 56.51 11.03
C GLU A 45 -3.14 55.52 11.32
N THR A 46 -4.15 55.91 12.09
CA THR A 46 -5.32 55.05 12.36
C THR A 46 -6.06 54.69 11.09
N VAL A 47 -6.32 55.66 10.21
CA VAL A 47 -6.99 55.44 8.92
C VAL A 47 -6.11 54.66 7.95
N ALA A 48 -4.80 54.92 7.92
CA ALA A 48 -3.83 54.17 7.13
C ALA A 48 -3.79 52.70 7.58
N HIS A 49 -3.89 52.43 8.88
CA HIS A 49 -4.02 51.07 9.39
C HIS A 49 -5.32 50.40 8.93
N MET A 50 -6.45 51.11 8.96
CA MET A 50 -7.71 50.58 8.41
C MET A 50 -7.61 50.27 6.90
N ALA A 51 -6.96 51.15 6.13
CA ALA A 51 -6.73 50.95 4.70
C ALA A 51 -5.81 49.74 4.43
N ASP A 52 -4.74 49.58 5.21
CA ASP A 52 -3.83 48.44 5.16
C ASP A 52 -4.58 47.11 5.45
N GLN A 53 -5.49 47.10 6.42
CA GLN A 53 -6.37 45.94 6.69
C GLN A 53 -7.35 45.65 5.55
N ILE A 54 -7.87 46.67 4.86
CA ILE A 54 -8.72 46.49 3.67
C ILE A 54 -7.91 45.92 2.51
N VAL A 55 -6.71 46.44 2.25
CA VAL A 55 -5.80 45.93 1.22
C VAL A 55 -5.42 44.48 1.50
N TYR A 56 -5.13 44.13 2.75
CA TYR A 56 -4.87 42.75 3.14
C TYR A 56 -6.04 41.81 2.77
N ARG A 57 -7.30 42.24 3.00
CA ARG A 57 -8.49 41.47 2.60
C ARG A 57 -8.67 41.44 1.08
N LEU A 58 -8.40 42.55 0.39
CA LEU A 58 -8.47 42.65 -1.07
C LEU A 58 -7.48 41.69 -1.74
N ASN A 59 -6.25 41.61 -1.25
CA ASN A 59 -5.22 40.71 -1.77
C ASN A 59 -5.51 39.22 -1.55
N ARG A 60 -6.52 38.87 -0.73
CA ARG A 60 -7.05 37.50 -0.60
C ARG A 60 -8.16 37.16 -1.61
N VAL A 61 -8.70 38.15 -2.32
CA VAL A 61 -9.77 37.94 -3.31
C VAL A 61 -9.31 37.08 -4.50
N PRO A 62 -8.11 37.27 -5.09
CA PRO A 62 -7.64 36.42 -6.19
C PRO A 62 -7.63 34.93 -5.83
N GLU A 63 -7.15 34.59 -4.63
CA GLU A 63 -7.13 33.21 -4.15
C GLU A 63 -8.55 32.65 -3.96
N LYS A 64 -9.44 33.42 -3.31
CA LYS A 64 -10.84 33.00 -3.15
C LYS A 64 -11.55 32.79 -4.49
N ASN A 65 -11.30 33.66 -5.47
CA ASN A 65 -11.85 33.53 -6.82
C ASN A 65 -11.29 32.32 -7.54
N HIS A 66 -10.01 32.01 -7.35
CA HIS A 66 -9.40 30.83 -7.94
C HIS A 66 -10.05 29.55 -7.39
N LEU A 67 -10.24 29.44 -6.07
CA LEU A 67 -10.94 28.29 -5.47
C LEU A 67 -12.39 28.19 -5.94
N ALA A 68 -13.12 29.31 -5.99
CA ALA A 68 -14.49 29.32 -6.49
C ALA A 68 -14.57 28.91 -7.97
N PHE A 69 -13.57 29.26 -8.78
CA PHE A 69 -13.49 28.81 -10.16
C PHE A 69 -13.21 27.30 -10.24
N LEU A 70 -12.29 26.78 -9.43
CA LEU A 70 -12.00 25.34 -9.36
C LEU A 70 -13.24 24.53 -8.99
N ASP A 71 -13.97 24.97 -7.96
CA ASP A 71 -15.25 24.37 -7.55
C ASP A 71 -16.29 24.45 -8.67
N LEU A 72 -16.43 25.61 -9.33
CA LEU A 72 -17.36 25.79 -10.46
C LEU A 72 -17.08 24.84 -11.63
N VAL A 73 -15.81 24.54 -11.91
CA VAL A 73 -15.42 23.59 -12.97
C VAL A 73 -15.39 22.13 -12.50
N GLY A 74 -15.84 21.84 -11.27
CA GLY A 74 -15.98 20.49 -10.74
C GLY A 74 -14.68 19.86 -10.25
N ILE A 75 -13.66 20.64 -9.91
CA ILE A 75 -12.44 20.11 -9.31
C ILE A 75 -12.67 19.87 -7.81
N THR A 76 -12.72 18.61 -7.43
CA THR A 76 -12.74 18.15 -6.03
C THR A 76 -11.36 17.68 -5.59
N LEU A 77 -11.11 17.67 -4.29
CA LEU A 77 -9.88 17.11 -3.70
C LEU A 77 -9.94 15.58 -3.75
N PHE A 78 -8.81 14.93 -4.06
CA PHE A 78 -8.75 13.47 -3.93
C PHE A 78 -8.85 13.04 -2.45
N PRO A 79 -9.64 11.99 -2.17
CA PRO A 79 -9.77 11.46 -0.82
C PRO A 79 -8.46 10.86 -0.32
N PRO A 80 -8.28 10.77 1.01
CA PRO A 80 -7.24 9.94 1.57
C PRO A 80 -7.50 8.46 1.23
N SER A 81 -6.43 7.66 1.18
CA SER A 81 -6.51 6.21 1.15
C SER A 81 -5.97 5.63 2.46
N ALA A 82 -6.47 4.46 2.85
CA ALA A 82 -6.06 3.80 4.08
C ALA A 82 -5.00 2.73 3.81
N ALA A 83 -4.04 2.61 4.72
CA ALA A 83 -3.06 1.53 4.68
C ALA A 83 -3.68 0.21 5.15
N ARG A 84 -3.32 -0.90 4.50
CA ARG A 84 -3.79 -2.25 4.80
C ARG A 84 -2.62 -3.21 4.94
N THR A 85 -2.80 -4.22 5.78
CA THR A 85 -1.90 -5.38 5.89
C THR A 85 -2.63 -6.53 6.54
N ASP A 86 -2.05 -7.72 6.42
CA ASP A 86 -2.50 -8.88 7.19
C ASP A 86 -1.74 -8.96 8.51
N VAL A 87 -2.49 -9.19 9.58
CA VAL A 87 -1.94 -9.46 10.92
C VAL A 87 -2.29 -10.87 11.34
N THR A 88 -1.34 -11.55 11.95
CA THR A 88 -1.54 -12.84 12.59
C THR A 88 -1.74 -12.63 14.07
N PHE A 89 -2.86 -13.16 14.58
CA PHE A 89 -3.16 -13.28 16.00
C PHE A 89 -2.76 -14.66 16.48
N TRP A 90 -1.81 -14.73 17.42
CA TRP A 90 -1.32 -15.98 18.00
C TRP A 90 -2.06 -16.28 19.29
N LEU A 91 -2.50 -17.52 19.44
CA LEU A 91 -3.09 -18.03 20.66
C LEU A 91 -2.00 -18.36 21.69
N SER A 92 -2.35 -18.27 22.97
CA SER A 92 -1.49 -18.66 24.08
C SER A 92 -1.27 -20.17 24.14
N ALA A 93 -2.24 -20.93 23.64
CA ALA A 93 -2.26 -22.37 23.53
C ALA A 93 -3.35 -22.80 22.52
N PRO A 94 -3.29 -24.01 21.95
CA PRO A 94 -4.40 -24.59 21.19
C PRO A 94 -5.70 -24.58 22.01
N GLN A 95 -6.84 -24.34 21.36
CA GLN A 95 -8.15 -24.28 22.00
C GLN A 95 -9.05 -25.41 21.52
N GLU A 96 -10.01 -25.82 22.34
CA GLU A 96 -11.01 -26.83 21.98
C GLU A 96 -12.20 -26.24 21.21
N GLU A 97 -12.48 -24.95 21.41
CA GLU A 97 -13.55 -24.21 20.76
C GLU A 97 -13.00 -23.11 19.84
N PRO A 98 -13.73 -22.73 18.78
CA PRO A 98 -13.32 -21.64 17.90
C PRO A 98 -13.15 -20.31 18.65
N VAL A 99 -12.01 -19.65 18.45
CA VAL A 99 -11.79 -18.27 18.94
C VAL A 99 -12.20 -17.30 17.83
N VAL A 100 -13.20 -16.47 18.10
CA VAL A 100 -13.74 -15.51 17.12
C VAL A 100 -13.22 -14.11 17.42
N LEU A 101 -12.61 -13.48 16.42
CA LEU A 101 -12.25 -12.07 16.41
C LEU A 101 -13.27 -11.34 15.54
N SER A 102 -13.99 -10.40 16.13
CA SER A 102 -14.97 -9.60 15.40
C SER A 102 -14.30 -8.55 14.53
N VAL A 103 -14.98 -8.14 13.46
CA VAL A 103 -14.69 -6.91 12.72
C VAL A 103 -14.57 -5.72 13.67
N GLY A 104 -13.64 -4.81 13.40
CA GLY A 104 -13.37 -3.67 14.28
C GLY A 104 -12.46 -3.96 15.48
N THR A 105 -11.93 -5.18 15.62
CA THR A 105 -10.90 -5.50 16.64
C THR A 105 -9.67 -4.63 16.40
N GLU A 106 -9.26 -3.84 17.39
CA GLU A 106 -8.18 -2.86 17.26
C GLU A 106 -6.81 -3.44 17.63
N VAL A 107 -5.83 -3.15 16.78
CA VAL A 107 -4.41 -3.44 16.97
C VAL A 107 -3.59 -2.19 16.67
N ALA A 108 -2.37 -2.10 17.17
CA ALA A 108 -1.57 -0.89 17.01
C ALA A 108 -0.06 -1.14 16.96
N THR A 109 0.67 -0.12 16.49
CA THR A 109 2.11 -0.03 16.71
C THR A 109 2.43 0.28 18.18
N VAL A 110 3.68 0.04 18.57
CA VAL A 110 4.17 0.43 19.90
C VAL A 110 4.30 1.96 19.96
N ARG A 111 3.68 2.58 20.97
CA ARG A 111 3.90 4.00 21.27
C ARG A 111 5.33 4.22 21.74
N THR A 112 6.03 5.20 21.17
CA THR A 112 7.36 5.63 21.62
C THR A 112 7.27 7.00 22.30
N GLU A 113 8.39 7.54 22.80
CA GLU A 113 8.42 8.90 23.36
C GLU A 113 8.18 9.98 22.29
N SER A 114 8.54 9.69 21.03
CA SER A 114 8.49 10.62 19.91
C SER A 114 7.32 10.39 18.95
N GLU A 115 6.69 9.21 18.98
CA GLU A 115 5.66 8.81 18.02
C GLU A 115 4.45 8.20 18.73
N GLU A 116 3.26 8.68 18.34
CA GLU A 116 1.99 8.09 18.79
C GLU A 116 1.78 6.70 18.18
N ALA A 117 0.96 5.88 18.85
CA ALA A 117 0.60 4.57 18.32
C ALA A 117 -0.34 4.72 17.12
N VAL A 118 0.02 4.08 16.01
CA VAL A 118 -0.80 4.02 14.81
C VAL A 118 -1.76 2.83 14.97
N VAL A 119 -3.06 3.12 14.93
CA VAL A 119 -4.13 2.14 15.21
C VAL A 119 -4.70 1.58 13.91
N PHE A 120 -4.99 0.28 13.91
CA PHE A 120 -5.63 -0.43 12.82
C PHE A 120 -6.81 -1.24 13.37
N ALA A 121 -7.82 -1.48 12.53
CA ALA A 121 -8.98 -2.29 12.87
C ALA A 121 -9.15 -3.45 11.89
N THR A 122 -9.61 -4.61 12.36
CA THR A 122 -9.93 -5.77 11.48
C THR A 122 -11.06 -5.43 10.51
N GLU A 123 -10.96 -5.89 9.26
CA GLU A 123 -11.96 -5.60 8.22
C GLU A 123 -13.13 -6.59 8.15
N GLY A 124 -12.93 -7.77 8.72
CA GLY A 124 -13.91 -8.83 8.77
C GLY A 124 -13.68 -9.71 9.98
N ASP A 125 -14.67 -10.55 10.26
CA ASP A 125 -14.57 -11.55 11.32
C ASP A 125 -13.52 -12.61 10.95
N LEU A 126 -12.77 -13.06 11.95
CA LEU A 126 -11.82 -14.17 11.84
C LEU A 126 -12.19 -15.23 12.87
N ALA A 127 -12.43 -16.45 12.40
CA ALA A 127 -12.63 -17.61 13.26
C ALA A 127 -11.36 -18.47 13.25
N VAL A 128 -10.70 -18.58 14.39
CA VAL A 128 -9.59 -19.51 14.60
C VAL A 128 -10.20 -20.86 14.95
N VAL A 129 -10.42 -21.69 13.93
CA VAL A 129 -11.08 -22.99 14.06
C VAL A 129 -10.07 -24.03 14.56
N PRO A 130 -10.38 -24.78 15.63
CA PRO A 130 -9.50 -25.83 16.12
C PRO A 130 -9.50 -27.03 15.18
N CYS A 131 -8.36 -27.70 15.05
CA CYS A 131 -8.22 -28.91 14.27
C CYS A 131 -7.30 -29.90 14.97
N GLU A 132 -7.40 -31.16 14.55
CA GLU A 132 -6.53 -32.26 14.93
C GLU A 132 -6.14 -33.04 13.66
N LEU A 133 -5.06 -33.81 13.72
CA LEU A 133 -4.72 -34.74 12.65
C LEU A 133 -5.68 -35.95 12.71
N ARG A 134 -6.45 -36.17 11.64
CA ARG A 134 -7.36 -37.31 11.50
C ARG A 134 -6.80 -38.41 10.61
N TYR A 135 -6.13 -38.03 9.53
CA TYR A 135 -5.61 -38.98 8.54
C TYR A 135 -4.18 -38.64 8.14
N LEU A 136 -3.39 -39.67 7.89
CA LEU A 136 -2.10 -39.55 7.23
C LEU A 136 -2.11 -40.45 5.99
N VAL A 137 -1.87 -39.88 4.82
CA VAL A 137 -1.86 -40.62 3.57
C VAL A 137 -0.65 -40.24 2.71
N THR A 138 -0.16 -41.19 1.91
CA THR A 138 0.94 -40.97 0.97
C THR A 138 0.44 -41.13 -0.46
N GLN A 139 0.95 -40.32 -1.39
CA GLN A 139 0.62 -40.40 -2.80
C GLN A 139 1.88 -40.27 -3.66
N LEU A 140 2.18 -41.33 -4.41
CA LEU A 140 3.25 -41.32 -5.41
C LEU A 140 2.70 -40.88 -6.79
N PRO A 141 3.51 -40.27 -7.66
CA PRO A 141 3.07 -39.83 -8.98
C PRO A 141 2.48 -40.98 -9.81
N GLY A 142 1.19 -40.85 -10.16
CA GLY A 142 0.47 -41.83 -10.97
C GLY A 142 -0.05 -43.05 -10.21
N GLU A 143 0.15 -43.12 -8.89
CA GLU A 143 -0.35 -44.19 -8.03
C GLU A 143 -1.58 -43.76 -7.21
N PRO A 144 -2.44 -44.70 -6.80
CA PRO A 144 -3.55 -44.39 -5.89
C PRO A 144 -3.02 -43.95 -4.52
N VAL A 145 -3.84 -43.15 -3.82
CA VAL A 145 -3.55 -42.73 -2.45
C VAL A 145 -3.49 -43.95 -1.53
N ALA A 146 -2.45 -44.04 -0.70
CA ALA A 146 -2.28 -45.09 0.30
C ALA A 146 -2.51 -44.52 1.72
N ASP A 147 -3.45 -45.10 2.45
CA ASP A 147 -3.76 -44.72 3.83
C ASP A 147 -2.71 -45.30 4.80
N ARG A 148 -2.09 -44.43 5.60
CA ARG A 148 -1.06 -44.75 6.59
C ARG A 148 -1.50 -44.44 8.02
N THR A 149 -2.77 -44.09 8.22
CA THR A 149 -3.29 -43.64 9.51
C THR A 149 -3.15 -44.69 10.60
N ALA A 150 -3.48 -45.95 10.30
CA ALA A 150 -3.33 -47.05 11.25
C ALA A 150 -1.86 -47.38 11.56
N ASP A 151 -0.98 -47.33 10.56
CA ASP A 151 0.45 -47.55 10.74
C ASP A 151 1.08 -46.48 11.64
N LEU A 152 0.68 -45.21 11.47
CA LEU A 152 1.10 -44.10 12.32
C LEU A 152 0.63 -44.28 13.77
N ALA A 153 -0.63 -44.68 13.96
CA ALA A 153 -1.20 -44.94 15.29
C ALA A 153 -0.51 -46.10 16.02
N GLU A 154 0.05 -47.06 15.28
CA GLU A 154 0.90 -48.15 15.80
C GLU A 154 2.36 -47.73 16.05
N GLY A 155 2.74 -46.49 15.73
CA GLY A 155 4.09 -45.94 15.92
C GLY A 155 5.11 -46.51 14.94
N LYS A 156 4.69 -46.96 13.75
CA LYS A 156 5.61 -47.44 12.71
C LYS A 156 6.38 -46.28 12.09
N ASP A 157 7.61 -46.56 11.67
CA ASP A 157 8.42 -45.60 10.94
C ASP A 157 7.96 -45.57 9.47
N LEU A 158 7.31 -44.47 9.08
CA LEU A 158 6.65 -44.33 7.78
C LEU A 158 7.47 -43.46 6.83
N MET A 159 7.82 -43.97 5.66
CA MET A 159 8.44 -43.15 4.61
C MET A 159 7.46 -42.05 4.14
N CYS A 160 7.92 -40.80 4.15
CA CYS A 160 7.13 -39.66 3.68
C CYS A 160 6.90 -39.73 2.16
N PHE A 161 7.92 -40.19 1.43
CA PHE A 161 7.98 -40.26 -0.03
C PHE A 161 8.43 -41.66 -0.50
N ALA A 162 8.62 -41.86 -1.81
CA ALA A 162 9.23 -43.08 -2.31
C ALA A 162 10.64 -43.28 -1.71
N GLU A 163 11.11 -44.53 -1.61
CA GLU A 163 12.44 -44.88 -1.05
C GLU A 163 13.57 -44.01 -1.62
N SER A 164 13.52 -43.77 -2.93
CA SER A 164 14.26 -42.69 -3.61
C SER A 164 13.26 -41.59 -4.01
N PRO A 165 13.18 -40.48 -3.26
CA PRO A 165 12.18 -39.45 -3.50
C PRO A 165 12.26 -38.86 -4.90
N ARG A 166 11.12 -38.51 -5.48
CA ARG A 166 11.03 -37.88 -6.81
C ARG A 166 10.15 -36.64 -6.74
N PRO A 167 10.38 -35.64 -7.61
CA PRO A 167 9.45 -34.53 -7.76
C PRO A 167 8.02 -35.04 -7.98
N GLY A 168 7.09 -34.53 -7.18
CA GLY A 168 5.69 -34.94 -7.18
C GLY A 168 5.29 -35.94 -6.10
N ASP A 169 6.23 -36.59 -5.41
CA ASP A 169 5.92 -37.42 -4.25
C ASP A 169 5.25 -36.56 -3.17
N CYS A 170 4.16 -37.07 -2.57
CA CYS A 170 3.36 -36.33 -1.60
C CYS A 170 3.12 -37.13 -0.31
N MET A 171 3.23 -36.43 0.81
CA MET A 171 2.69 -36.83 2.11
C MET A 171 1.54 -35.87 2.46
N LEU A 172 0.35 -36.40 2.74
CA LEU A 172 -0.84 -35.60 2.97
C LEU A 172 -1.36 -35.82 4.40
N PHE A 173 -1.79 -34.73 5.02
CA PHE A 173 -2.31 -34.63 6.36
C PHE A 173 -3.77 -34.22 6.27
N GLY A 174 -4.67 -35.11 6.70
CA GLY A 174 -6.11 -34.85 6.73
C GLY A 174 -6.52 -34.33 8.10
N LEU A 175 -6.94 -33.08 8.16
CA LEU A 175 -7.39 -32.42 9.38
C LEU A 175 -8.86 -32.72 9.69
N THR A 176 -9.23 -32.68 10.97
CA THR A 176 -10.61 -32.90 11.43
C THR A 176 -11.63 -31.88 10.91
N ALA A 177 -11.17 -30.68 10.53
CA ALA A 177 -11.97 -29.57 10.05
C ALA A 177 -11.24 -28.76 8.96
N ALA A 178 -12.00 -27.99 8.19
CA ALA A 178 -11.45 -26.91 7.38
C ALA A 178 -11.08 -25.73 8.28
N VAL A 179 -9.89 -25.18 8.06
CA VAL A 179 -9.28 -24.12 8.88
C VAL A 179 -8.79 -22.95 8.02
N PRO A 180 -9.68 -22.26 7.28
CA PRO A 180 -9.30 -21.13 6.45
C PRO A 180 -8.69 -20.01 7.29
N TYR A 181 -7.69 -19.31 6.74
CA TYR A 181 -6.97 -18.21 7.40
C TYR A 181 -6.22 -18.56 8.70
N CYS A 182 -6.25 -19.82 9.14
CA CYS A 182 -5.62 -20.25 10.39
C CYS A 182 -4.11 -20.46 10.23
N ALA A 183 -3.37 -20.34 11.33
CA ALA A 183 -2.00 -20.81 11.47
C ALA A 183 -2.02 -22.20 12.11
N VAL A 184 -1.56 -23.21 11.36
CA VAL A 184 -1.57 -24.62 11.76
C VAL A 184 -0.15 -25.08 12.05
N VAL A 185 0.04 -25.74 13.19
CA VAL A 185 1.26 -26.46 13.53
C VAL A 185 1.10 -27.90 13.06
N LEU A 186 2.14 -28.43 12.42
CA LEU A 186 2.39 -29.85 12.24
C LEU A 186 3.60 -30.22 13.08
N GLU A 187 3.39 -30.94 14.17
CA GLU A 187 4.47 -31.49 14.98
C GLU A 187 4.84 -32.86 14.43
N LEU A 188 6.10 -33.04 14.02
CA LEU A 188 6.55 -34.23 13.30
C LEU A 188 7.77 -34.83 14.00
N ASP A 189 7.69 -36.11 14.38
CA ASP A 189 8.84 -36.92 14.75
C ASP A 189 9.45 -37.52 13.47
N SER A 190 10.22 -36.68 12.75
CA SER A 190 10.84 -37.03 11.48
C SER A 190 12.33 -37.34 11.59
N VAL A 191 12.82 -38.31 10.81
CA VAL A 191 14.22 -38.74 10.76
C VAL A 191 14.62 -39.00 9.31
N VAL A 192 15.89 -38.75 8.97
CA VAL A 192 16.45 -39.16 7.68
C VAL A 192 17.67 -40.08 7.88
N ASP A 193 17.64 -41.24 7.25
CA ASP A 193 18.79 -42.14 7.16
C ASP A 193 19.59 -41.80 5.89
N GLY A 194 20.60 -40.94 6.00
CA GLY A 194 21.47 -40.58 4.86
C GLY A 194 21.85 -39.10 4.80
N VAL A 195 22.18 -38.62 3.59
CA VAL A 195 22.43 -37.19 3.35
C VAL A 195 21.08 -36.51 3.12
N GLY A 196 20.65 -35.74 4.13
CA GLY A 196 19.46 -34.90 4.05
C GLY A 196 19.61 -33.72 3.08
N VAL A 197 18.59 -32.87 3.03
CA VAL A 197 18.58 -31.64 2.21
C VAL A 197 19.19 -30.45 2.97
N ASP A 198 19.51 -29.35 2.28
CA ASP A 198 19.86 -28.09 2.99
C ASP A 198 18.64 -27.65 3.81
N PRO A 199 18.73 -27.60 5.16
CA PRO A 199 17.59 -27.24 6.00
C PRO A 199 17.02 -25.85 5.73
N ARG A 200 17.80 -24.97 5.10
CA ARG A 200 17.38 -23.59 4.79
C ARG A 200 16.74 -23.48 3.41
N GLN A 201 16.85 -24.53 2.60
CA GLN A 201 16.32 -24.57 1.25
C GLN A 201 15.94 -26.02 0.89
N PRO A 202 14.93 -26.61 1.56
CA PRO A 202 14.46 -27.93 1.21
C PRO A 202 13.70 -27.91 -0.14
N PRO A 203 13.81 -28.94 -0.98
CA PRO A 203 13.04 -29.08 -2.22
C PRO A 203 11.60 -29.55 -1.93
N LEU A 204 10.91 -28.83 -1.05
CA LEU A 204 9.56 -29.13 -0.58
C LEU A 204 8.66 -27.91 -0.77
N VAL A 205 7.40 -28.17 -1.09
CA VAL A 205 6.32 -27.18 -1.05
C VAL A 205 5.18 -27.71 -0.20
N TRP A 206 4.62 -26.83 0.63
CA TRP A 206 3.43 -27.11 1.42
C TRP A 206 2.22 -26.51 0.71
N GLU A 207 1.16 -27.29 0.57
CA GLU A 207 -0.06 -26.88 -0.13
C GLU A 207 -1.29 -27.31 0.66
N ALA A 208 -2.36 -26.53 0.62
CA ALA A 208 -3.66 -26.86 1.19
C ALA A 208 -4.70 -26.97 0.08
N TRP A 209 -5.71 -27.81 0.29
CA TRP A 209 -6.82 -27.95 -0.65
C TRP A 209 -7.82 -26.80 -0.48
N THR A 210 -8.08 -26.07 -1.56
CA THR A 210 -9.07 -24.98 -1.61
C THR A 210 -10.16 -25.28 -2.64
N GLU A 211 -11.16 -24.40 -2.74
CA GLU A 211 -12.17 -24.46 -3.81
C GLU A 211 -11.56 -24.40 -5.22
N ASP A 212 -10.42 -23.73 -5.37
CA ASP A 212 -9.66 -23.60 -6.62
C ASP A 212 -8.62 -24.72 -6.81
N GLY A 213 -8.60 -25.72 -5.91
CA GLY A 213 -7.64 -26.83 -5.89
C GLY A 213 -6.46 -26.60 -4.94
N TRP A 214 -5.34 -27.27 -5.20
CA TRP A 214 -4.15 -27.17 -4.36
C TRP A 214 -3.51 -25.78 -4.45
N THR A 215 -3.43 -25.09 -3.31
CA THR A 215 -2.84 -23.75 -3.19
C THR A 215 -1.68 -23.79 -2.21
N THR A 216 -0.56 -23.15 -2.57
CA THR A 216 0.63 -23.06 -1.72
C THR A 216 0.32 -22.40 -0.38
N CYS A 217 0.76 -23.03 0.70
CA CYS A 217 0.77 -22.46 2.05
C CYS A 217 2.04 -21.65 2.25
N GLU A 218 1.93 -20.53 2.99
CA GLU A 218 3.11 -19.85 3.47
C GLU A 218 3.67 -20.57 4.70
N VAL A 219 4.96 -20.89 4.67
CA VAL A 219 5.67 -21.52 5.78
C VAL A 219 6.21 -20.42 6.70
N ASP A 220 5.63 -20.29 7.89
CA ASP A 220 6.08 -19.34 8.91
C ASP A 220 7.43 -19.80 9.50
N ARG A 221 7.50 -21.10 9.81
CA ARG A 221 8.69 -21.75 10.38
C ARG A 221 8.71 -23.22 10.02
N ASP A 222 9.90 -23.75 9.70
CA ASP A 222 10.17 -25.18 9.61
C ASP A 222 11.31 -25.55 10.56
N GLY A 223 10.97 -26.11 11.72
CA GLY A 223 11.91 -26.63 12.71
C GLY A 223 12.48 -28.01 12.36
N THR A 224 11.83 -28.75 11.45
CA THR A 224 12.30 -30.06 10.97
C THR A 224 13.50 -29.91 10.02
N GLY A 225 13.63 -28.73 9.41
CA GLY A 225 14.69 -28.42 8.47
C GLY A 225 14.58 -29.26 7.20
N GLY A 226 13.39 -29.33 6.61
CA GLY A 226 13.08 -30.24 5.51
C GLY A 226 12.98 -31.70 5.95
N LEU A 227 12.21 -31.98 7.01
CA LEU A 227 11.98 -33.34 7.52
C LEU A 227 13.27 -34.11 7.91
N ASN A 228 14.36 -33.38 8.20
CA ASN A 228 15.64 -33.97 8.56
C ASN A 228 15.73 -34.38 10.04
N ARG A 229 14.87 -33.81 10.90
CA ARG A 229 14.86 -34.02 12.34
C ARG A 229 13.47 -33.77 12.93
N PRO A 230 13.21 -34.21 14.17
CA PRO A 230 11.96 -33.89 14.86
C PRO A 230 11.78 -32.39 15.05
N GLY A 231 10.57 -31.89 14.85
CA GLY A 231 10.25 -30.48 15.02
C GLY A 231 8.88 -30.10 14.50
N GLU A 232 8.58 -28.81 14.61
CA GLU A 232 7.31 -28.23 14.19
C GLU A 232 7.44 -27.54 12.83
N VAL A 233 6.41 -27.69 11.99
CA VAL A 233 6.20 -26.86 10.80
C VAL A 233 4.97 -26.01 11.03
N VAL A 234 5.12 -24.69 10.96
CA VAL A 234 4.03 -23.73 11.14
C VAL A 234 3.62 -23.19 9.77
N LEU A 235 2.36 -23.38 9.40
CA LEU A 235 1.81 -23.07 8.09
C LEU A 235 0.64 -22.08 8.21
N HIS A 236 0.64 -21.04 7.39
CA HIS A 236 -0.52 -20.16 7.21
C HIS A 236 -1.43 -20.74 6.13
N MET A 237 -2.66 -21.06 6.52
CA MET A 237 -3.66 -21.65 5.64
C MET A 237 -4.27 -20.61 4.71
N PRO A 238 -4.43 -20.93 3.41
CA PRO A 238 -5.14 -20.04 2.49
C PRO A 238 -6.60 -19.86 2.92
N GLY A 239 -7.15 -18.67 2.64
CA GLY A 239 -8.53 -18.32 3.01
C GLY A 239 -9.61 -19.19 2.41
N GLY A 240 -9.32 -19.88 1.29
CA GLY A 240 -10.23 -20.81 0.63
C GLY A 240 -10.11 -22.26 1.10
N HIS A 241 -9.34 -22.55 2.16
CA HIS A 241 -9.17 -23.92 2.66
C HIS A 241 -10.53 -24.53 3.04
N THR A 242 -10.87 -25.65 2.42
CA THR A 242 -12.18 -26.30 2.54
C THR A 242 -12.05 -27.81 2.67
N LEU A 243 -13.11 -28.48 3.12
CA LEU A 243 -13.15 -29.93 3.20
C LEU A 243 -13.16 -30.52 1.79
N SER A 244 -12.41 -31.61 1.58
CA SER A 244 -12.47 -32.36 0.34
C SER A 244 -12.26 -33.85 0.55
N ARG A 245 -12.56 -34.63 -0.49
CA ARG A 245 -12.43 -36.09 -0.47
C ARG A 245 -11.18 -36.53 -1.21
N THR A 246 -10.23 -37.11 -0.48
CA THR A 246 -9.00 -37.69 -1.01
C THR A 246 -8.84 -39.11 -0.47
N GLY A 247 -8.56 -40.08 -1.34
CA GLY A 247 -8.43 -41.49 -0.93
C GLY A 247 -9.70 -42.08 -0.28
N GLY A 248 -10.87 -41.53 -0.60
CA GLY A 248 -12.15 -41.92 0.01
C GLY A 248 -12.44 -41.31 1.38
N GLN A 249 -11.52 -40.52 1.94
CA GLN A 249 -11.65 -39.86 3.25
C GLN A 249 -11.96 -38.37 3.09
N GLU A 250 -12.84 -37.84 3.94
CA GLU A 250 -13.24 -36.43 3.95
C GLU A 250 -12.52 -35.69 5.09
N ALA A 251 -11.73 -34.67 4.74
CA ALA A 251 -10.89 -33.92 5.68
C ALA A 251 -10.50 -32.55 5.10
N GLY A 252 -9.96 -31.67 5.95
CA GLY A 252 -9.23 -30.49 5.50
C GLY A 252 -7.81 -30.90 5.12
N TRP A 253 -7.51 -30.98 3.83
CA TRP A 253 -6.27 -31.60 3.37
C TRP A 253 -5.12 -30.61 3.24
N LEU A 254 -4.00 -30.96 3.87
CA LEU A 254 -2.69 -30.36 3.67
C LEU A 254 -1.77 -31.39 3.01
N ARG A 255 -0.81 -30.94 2.21
CA ARG A 255 0.21 -31.82 1.66
C ARG A 255 1.58 -31.19 1.67
N CYS A 256 2.58 -32.02 1.94
CA CYS A 256 3.97 -31.77 1.66
C CYS A 256 4.32 -32.48 0.35
N ARG A 257 4.80 -31.74 -0.65
CA ARG A 257 5.14 -32.26 -1.97
C ARG A 257 6.59 -31.98 -2.30
N VAL A 258 7.29 -32.98 -2.84
CA VAL A 258 8.66 -32.82 -3.35
C VAL A 258 8.65 -32.02 -4.65
N THR A 259 9.50 -31.00 -4.75
CA THR A 259 9.65 -30.15 -5.94
C THR A 259 10.90 -30.54 -6.73
N ASP A 260 10.97 -30.06 -7.98
CA ASP A 260 12.22 -30.13 -8.74
C ASP A 260 13.33 -29.35 -8.00
N PRO A 261 14.55 -29.92 -7.87
CA PRO A 261 15.66 -29.20 -7.26
C PRO A 261 16.16 -28.08 -8.16
N LEU A 262 16.51 -26.94 -7.56
CA LEU A 262 17.22 -25.86 -8.22
C LEU A 262 18.65 -26.28 -8.57
N PRO A 263 19.30 -25.64 -9.57
CA PRO A 263 20.68 -25.97 -9.93
C PRO A 263 21.64 -25.85 -8.73
N GLY A 264 22.28 -26.97 -8.37
CA GLY A 264 23.22 -27.04 -7.24
C GLY A 264 22.57 -27.22 -5.86
N GLN A 265 21.24 -27.36 -5.78
CA GLN A 265 20.53 -27.67 -4.54
C GLN A 265 20.70 -29.16 -4.20
N PRO A 266 21.14 -29.51 -2.97
CA PRO A 266 21.16 -30.89 -2.50
C PRO A 266 19.75 -31.49 -2.50
N PHE A 267 19.63 -32.76 -2.90
CA PHE A 267 18.37 -33.48 -2.97
C PHE A 267 18.40 -34.72 -2.07
N TYR A 268 17.23 -35.20 -1.65
CA TYR A 268 17.14 -36.40 -0.82
C TYR A 268 17.76 -37.61 -1.52
N THR A 269 18.71 -38.28 -0.87
CA THR A 269 19.21 -39.59 -1.33
C THR A 269 18.30 -40.73 -0.89
N THR A 270 17.63 -40.54 0.25
CA THR A 270 16.74 -41.51 0.89
C THR A 270 15.54 -40.76 1.44
N SER A 271 14.35 -41.39 1.40
CA SER A 271 13.12 -40.81 1.96
C SER A 271 13.29 -40.51 3.44
N PRO A 272 12.93 -39.29 3.91
CA PRO A 272 12.72 -39.08 5.33
C PRO A 272 11.53 -39.94 5.79
N THR A 273 11.56 -40.32 7.06
CA THR A 273 10.49 -41.07 7.70
C THR A 273 9.88 -40.27 8.84
N VAL A 274 8.63 -40.59 9.17
CA VAL A 274 7.87 -39.99 10.28
C VAL A 274 7.31 -41.11 11.14
N ARG A 275 7.52 -41.01 12.45
CA ARG A 275 7.01 -41.98 13.45
C ARG A 275 5.75 -41.50 14.17
N ALA A 276 5.63 -40.20 14.34
CA ALA A 276 4.50 -39.53 14.96
C ALA A 276 4.23 -38.20 14.26
N ALA A 277 2.96 -37.87 14.12
CA ALA A 277 2.52 -36.59 13.59
C ALA A 277 1.30 -36.10 14.35
N GLU A 278 1.30 -34.83 14.71
CA GLU A 278 0.16 -34.14 15.31
C GLU A 278 -0.10 -32.84 14.56
N ALA A 279 -1.35 -32.38 14.60
CA ALA A 279 -1.74 -31.12 13.98
C ALA A 279 -2.68 -30.35 14.90
N PHE A 280 -2.48 -29.04 15.00
CA PHE A 280 -3.38 -28.17 15.77
C PHE A 280 -3.26 -26.71 15.34
N THR A 281 -4.33 -25.94 15.56
CA THR A 281 -4.36 -24.51 15.25
C THR A 281 -3.79 -23.68 16.40
N ILE A 282 -2.91 -22.72 16.10
CA ILE A 282 -2.30 -21.81 17.09
C ILE A 282 -2.55 -20.33 16.83
N GLY A 283 -3.35 -20.00 15.81
CA GLY A 283 -3.62 -18.61 15.48
C GLY A 283 -4.41 -18.46 14.19
N GLY A 284 -4.61 -17.22 13.78
CA GLY A 284 -5.23 -16.89 12.50
C GLY A 284 -4.82 -15.53 11.99
N THR A 285 -4.93 -15.36 10.68
CA THR A 285 -4.50 -14.17 9.96
C THR A 285 -5.70 -13.47 9.35
N THR A 286 -5.83 -12.16 9.55
CA THR A 286 -6.87 -11.36 8.89
C THR A 286 -6.36 -9.99 8.52
N THR A 287 -7.02 -9.36 7.55
CA THR A 287 -6.66 -8.03 7.07
C THR A 287 -7.11 -6.97 8.06
N VAL A 288 -6.21 -6.02 8.34
CA VAL A 288 -6.47 -4.82 9.13
C VAL A 288 -6.25 -3.56 8.31
N VAL A 289 -6.94 -2.50 8.69
CA VAL A 289 -6.90 -1.20 8.01
C VAL A 289 -6.63 -0.06 8.97
N HIS A 290 -5.77 0.88 8.57
CA HIS A 290 -5.57 2.15 9.26
C HIS A 290 -6.69 3.13 8.89
N ALA A 291 -7.89 2.89 9.41
CA ALA A 291 -9.03 3.78 9.28
C ALA A 291 -10.07 3.41 10.33
N GLU A 292 -10.86 4.39 10.75
CA GLU A 292 -12.04 4.15 11.56
C GLU A 292 -13.20 3.78 10.64
N THR A 293 -13.91 2.70 10.97
CA THR A 293 -15.12 2.30 10.23
C THR A 293 -16.35 2.75 10.99
N VAL A 294 -17.15 3.58 10.35
CA VAL A 294 -18.42 4.08 10.89
C VAL A 294 -19.54 3.21 10.32
N TYR A 295 -20.37 2.66 11.20
CA TYR A 295 -21.49 1.78 10.86
C TYR A 295 -22.83 2.43 11.20
N ASP A 296 -23.82 2.17 10.35
CA ASP A 296 -25.23 2.53 10.57
C ASP A 296 -25.47 3.99 11.02
N GLU A 297 -24.76 4.95 10.43
CA GLU A 297 -24.95 6.36 10.72
C GLU A 297 -26.30 6.84 10.18
N ALA A 298 -27.16 7.35 11.06
CA ALA A 298 -28.44 7.93 10.69
C ALA A 298 -28.26 9.34 10.11
N LEU A 299 -28.72 9.55 8.86
CA LEU A 299 -28.61 10.83 8.13
C LEU A 299 -29.93 11.62 8.11
N GLY A 300 -30.97 11.13 8.77
CA GLY A 300 -32.30 11.74 8.83
C GLY A 300 -33.27 11.17 7.81
N GLU A 301 -34.27 11.96 7.42
CA GLU A 301 -35.33 11.56 6.50
C GLU A 301 -35.21 12.27 5.15
N SER A 302 -35.63 11.59 4.08
CA SER A 302 -35.75 12.19 2.77
C SER A 302 -36.84 13.27 2.75
N THR A 303 -36.51 14.41 2.16
CA THR A 303 -37.48 15.49 1.88
C THR A 303 -38.40 15.16 0.71
N GLY A 304 -38.03 14.18 -0.13
CA GLY A 304 -38.69 13.86 -1.40
C GLY A 304 -38.49 14.93 -2.48
N LEU A 305 -37.52 15.84 -2.31
CA LEU A 305 -37.21 16.89 -3.27
C LEU A 305 -35.94 16.56 -4.08
N PRO A 306 -35.91 16.86 -5.40
CA PRO A 306 -34.70 16.73 -6.20
C PRO A 306 -33.53 17.56 -5.64
N GLY A 307 -32.31 17.05 -5.77
CA GLY A 307 -31.11 17.76 -5.35
C GLY A 307 -30.92 17.89 -3.84
N GLN A 308 -31.62 17.07 -3.03
CA GLN A 308 -31.40 17.00 -1.58
C GLN A 308 -29.92 16.75 -1.27
N ARG A 309 -29.41 17.42 -0.24
CA ARG A 309 -28.05 17.24 0.26
C ARG A 309 -28.05 16.86 1.72
N LEU A 310 -27.14 15.98 2.09
CA LEU A 310 -26.90 15.48 3.43
C LEU A 310 -25.41 15.53 3.72
N ARG A 311 -25.01 15.39 4.99
CA ARG A 311 -23.61 15.40 5.37
C ARG A 311 -23.32 14.30 6.38
N LEU A 312 -22.24 13.56 6.13
CA LEU A 312 -21.68 12.58 7.07
C LEU A 312 -21.07 13.31 8.27
N ALA A 313 -21.18 12.71 9.46
CA ALA A 313 -20.62 13.26 10.70
C ALA A 313 -19.09 13.24 10.71
N HIS A 314 -18.48 12.21 10.11
CA HIS A 314 -17.03 12.05 10.06
C HIS A 314 -16.52 12.19 8.62
N PHE A 315 -15.52 13.04 8.45
CA PHE A 315 -14.84 13.28 7.18
C PHE A 315 -13.41 13.77 7.47
N PRO A 316 -12.44 13.57 6.56
CA PRO A 316 -12.59 13.05 5.20
C PRO A 316 -12.96 11.56 5.15
N VAL A 317 -13.69 11.18 4.11
CA VAL A 317 -14.06 9.79 3.79
C VAL A 317 -12.92 9.15 3.00
N VAL A 318 -12.51 7.94 3.38
CA VAL A 318 -11.49 7.17 2.69
C VAL A 318 -12.00 6.74 1.31
N GLY A 319 -11.15 6.84 0.29
CA GLY A 319 -11.45 6.49 -1.11
C GLY A 319 -11.59 4.99 -1.41
N ASP A 320 -12.27 4.24 -0.53
CA ASP A 320 -12.63 2.84 -0.77
C ASP A 320 -13.61 2.73 -1.96
N THR A 321 -13.83 1.51 -2.48
CA THR A 321 -14.78 1.28 -3.58
C THR A 321 -15.83 0.24 -3.17
N PRO A 322 -17.10 0.63 -2.96
CA PRO A 322 -17.60 2.01 -2.90
C PRO A 322 -17.10 2.76 -1.65
N PRO A 323 -17.02 4.11 -1.67
CA PRO A 323 -16.51 4.90 -0.54
C PRO A 323 -17.51 4.99 0.62
N VAL A 324 -18.81 4.89 0.30
CA VAL A 324 -19.91 4.80 1.27
C VAL A 324 -20.97 3.85 0.73
N LEU A 325 -21.55 3.04 1.59
CA LEU A 325 -22.77 2.28 1.31
C LEU A 325 -23.95 3.01 1.93
N LEU A 326 -24.79 3.64 1.11
CA LEU A 326 -25.95 4.40 1.55
C LEU A 326 -27.25 3.65 1.25
N GLN A 327 -28.17 3.66 2.22
CA GLN A 327 -29.47 3.02 2.11
C GLN A 327 -30.61 3.95 2.49
N THR A 328 -31.76 3.73 1.84
CA THR A 328 -33.03 4.33 2.22
C THR A 328 -34.04 3.27 2.63
N ALA A 329 -34.81 3.53 3.69
CA ALA A 329 -35.90 2.67 4.11
C ALA A 329 -37.12 2.89 3.20
N GLU A 330 -37.48 1.87 2.43
CA GLU A 330 -38.68 1.82 1.58
C GLU A 330 -39.68 0.81 2.15
N HIS A 331 -40.88 0.69 1.54
CA HIS A 331 -41.98 -0.12 2.08
C HIS A 331 -41.62 -1.61 2.30
N ASP A 332 -40.73 -2.16 1.48
CA ASP A 332 -40.36 -3.59 1.51
C ASP A 332 -38.95 -3.84 2.08
N GLY A 333 -38.31 -2.84 2.66
CA GLY A 333 -36.99 -2.97 3.30
C GLY A 333 -36.00 -1.85 2.95
N TRP A 334 -34.73 -2.13 3.15
CA TRP A 334 -33.65 -1.19 2.83
C TRP A 334 -33.25 -1.31 1.36
N THR A 335 -33.06 -0.16 0.73
CA THR A 335 -32.68 -0.06 -0.68
C THR A 335 -31.34 0.65 -0.83
N ASP A 336 -30.40 0.04 -1.57
CA ASP A 336 -29.06 0.56 -1.82
C ASP A 336 -29.03 1.67 -2.88
N TRP A 337 -28.10 2.60 -2.68
CA TRP A 337 -27.76 3.68 -3.60
C TRP A 337 -26.29 3.57 -4.03
N ASP A 338 -26.04 3.75 -5.32
CA ASP A 338 -24.71 3.69 -5.91
C ASP A 338 -24.05 5.07 -5.94
N VAL A 339 -22.77 5.12 -5.54
CA VAL A 339 -21.98 6.36 -5.64
C VAL A 339 -21.45 6.51 -7.07
N VAL A 340 -21.79 7.61 -7.71
CA VAL A 340 -21.29 7.98 -9.05
C VAL A 340 -20.48 9.26 -9.00
N ALA A 341 -19.58 9.43 -9.97
CA ALA A 341 -18.77 10.65 -10.10
C ALA A 341 -19.62 11.87 -10.52
N SER A 342 -20.65 11.64 -11.35
CA SER A 342 -21.61 12.67 -11.73
C SER A 342 -22.94 12.06 -12.16
N PHE A 343 -24.00 12.85 -12.11
CA PHE A 343 -25.31 12.43 -12.57
C PHE A 343 -25.50 12.47 -14.09
N ALA A 344 -24.49 12.86 -14.88
CA ALA A 344 -24.65 13.14 -16.31
C ALA A 344 -25.23 11.96 -17.12
N ALA A 345 -24.89 10.73 -16.74
CA ALA A 345 -25.39 9.49 -17.35
C ALA A 345 -26.60 8.88 -16.61
N SER A 346 -27.05 9.50 -15.52
CA SER A 346 -28.12 8.97 -14.66
C SER A 346 -29.50 9.32 -15.22
N THR A 347 -30.36 8.33 -15.27
CA THR A 347 -31.79 8.45 -15.55
C THR A 347 -32.57 8.75 -14.26
N SER A 348 -33.86 9.06 -14.39
CA SER A 348 -34.74 9.30 -13.24
C SER A 348 -35.01 8.08 -12.36
N TYR A 349 -34.60 6.88 -12.79
CA TYR A 349 -34.79 5.62 -12.06
C TYR A 349 -33.51 5.14 -11.37
N ASP A 350 -32.36 5.71 -11.73
CA ASP A 350 -31.07 5.27 -11.20
C ASP A 350 -30.87 5.83 -9.80
N ARG A 351 -30.74 4.94 -8.82
CA ARG A 351 -30.48 5.30 -7.41
C ARG A 351 -29.04 5.68 -7.20
N HIS A 352 -28.67 6.80 -7.81
CA HIS A 352 -27.33 7.34 -7.76
C HIS A 352 -27.22 8.47 -6.73
N ILE A 353 -26.08 8.55 -6.08
CA ILE A 353 -25.66 9.69 -5.27
C ILE A 353 -24.26 10.14 -5.69
N THR A 354 -23.90 11.39 -5.42
CA THR A 354 -22.52 11.86 -5.47
C THR A 354 -22.02 12.11 -4.05
N LEU A 355 -20.74 11.82 -3.79
CA LEU A 355 -20.08 12.08 -2.50
C LEU A 355 -18.87 13.00 -2.72
N ASP A 356 -18.84 14.14 -2.01
CA ASP A 356 -17.60 14.85 -1.75
C ASP A 356 -16.93 14.24 -0.52
N SER A 357 -15.86 13.46 -0.75
CA SER A 357 -15.16 12.75 0.31
C SER A 357 -14.39 13.68 1.24
N ALA A 358 -14.00 14.88 0.80
CA ALA A 358 -13.27 15.82 1.64
C ALA A 358 -14.20 16.52 2.64
N THR A 359 -15.44 16.82 2.23
CA THR A 359 -16.42 17.52 3.07
C THR A 359 -17.46 16.59 3.72
N GLY A 360 -17.60 15.36 3.22
CA GLY A 360 -18.65 14.42 3.61
C GLY A 360 -20.03 14.77 3.04
N GLU A 361 -20.13 15.69 2.08
CA GLU A 361 -21.41 16.07 1.47
C GLU A 361 -21.89 14.98 0.51
N ILE A 362 -23.10 14.48 0.76
CA ILE A 362 -23.82 13.57 -0.13
C ILE A 362 -24.88 14.40 -0.85
N ALA A 363 -24.94 14.30 -2.17
CA ALA A 363 -26.01 14.90 -2.96
C ALA A 363 -26.83 13.83 -3.69
N PHE A 364 -28.14 14.04 -3.73
CA PHE A 364 -29.09 13.30 -4.55
C PHE A 364 -29.27 13.97 -5.90
N GLY A 365 -29.81 13.21 -6.84
CA GLY A 365 -30.06 13.62 -8.21
C GLY A 365 -30.86 14.93 -8.34
N PRO A 366 -30.36 15.96 -9.07
CA PRO A 366 -31.07 17.21 -9.26
C PRO A 366 -32.11 17.15 -10.40
N ALA A 367 -33.09 18.06 -10.36
CA ALA A 367 -33.94 18.40 -11.49
C ALA A 367 -33.41 19.66 -12.17
N VAL A 368 -33.03 19.56 -13.44
CA VAL A 368 -32.49 20.69 -14.22
C VAL A 368 -33.50 21.11 -15.27
N ARG A 369 -33.68 22.41 -15.45
CA ARG A 369 -34.54 22.96 -16.50
C ARG A 369 -33.80 23.01 -17.83
N GLU A 370 -34.36 22.39 -18.85
CA GLU A 370 -33.83 22.41 -20.21
C GLU A 370 -34.24 23.70 -20.96
N PRO A 371 -33.57 24.06 -22.07
CA PRO A 371 -33.87 25.28 -22.82
C PRO A 371 -35.31 25.40 -23.34
N ASP A 372 -35.98 24.26 -23.53
CA ASP A 372 -37.39 24.19 -23.95
C ASP A 372 -38.38 24.39 -22.77
N GLY A 373 -37.85 24.56 -21.56
CA GLY A 373 -38.62 24.77 -20.34
C GLY A 373 -39.02 23.49 -19.61
N THR A 374 -38.74 22.31 -20.16
CA THR A 374 -38.99 21.03 -19.48
C THR A 374 -38.03 20.82 -18.31
N LEU A 375 -38.43 20.01 -17.32
CA LEU A 375 -37.56 19.60 -16.23
C LEU A 375 -37.07 18.18 -16.50
N ARG A 376 -35.76 18.03 -16.59
CA ARG A 376 -35.11 16.72 -16.65
C ARG A 376 -34.56 16.35 -15.28
N GLN A 377 -34.97 15.19 -14.80
CA GLN A 377 -34.47 14.60 -13.56
C GLN A 377 -33.22 13.76 -13.87
N TYR A 378 -32.15 13.99 -13.12
CA TYR A 378 -30.90 13.24 -13.21
C TYR A 378 -30.72 12.44 -11.93
N GLY A 379 -30.89 11.12 -11.96
CA GLY A 379 -30.91 10.25 -10.76
C GLY A 379 -32.28 10.23 -10.07
N ALA A 380 -32.59 9.15 -9.37
CA ALA A 380 -33.81 8.99 -8.61
C ALA A 380 -33.86 9.92 -7.38
N VAL A 381 -35.08 10.25 -6.93
CA VAL A 381 -35.31 11.00 -5.69
C VAL A 381 -35.77 10.01 -4.62
N ALA A 382 -35.11 10.01 -3.47
CA ALA A 382 -35.50 9.15 -2.36
C ALA A 382 -36.95 9.46 -1.92
N PRO A 383 -37.81 8.46 -1.67
CA PRO A 383 -39.20 8.68 -1.29
C PRO A 383 -39.33 9.59 -0.07
N LYS A 384 -40.28 10.53 -0.07
CA LYS A 384 -40.48 11.46 1.05
C LYS A 384 -40.73 10.70 2.36
N GLY A 385 -40.00 11.06 3.42
CA GLY A 385 -40.09 10.42 4.74
C GLY A 385 -39.31 9.10 4.85
N ALA A 386 -38.64 8.64 3.79
CA ALA A 386 -37.75 7.49 3.88
C ALA A 386 -36.57 7.81 4.81
N VAL A 387 -36.30 6.94 5.78
CA VAL A 387 -35.13 7.04 6.65
C VAL A 387 -33.88 6.76 5.83
N ILE A 388 -32.85 7.59 5.98
CA ILE A 388 -31.60 7.51 5.26
C ILE A 388 -30.49 7.12 6.24
N ARG A 389 -29.68 6.12 5.89
CA ARG A 389 -28.50 5.74 6.65
C ARG A 389 -27.28 5.51 5.77
N ALA A 390 -26.10 5.83 6.29
CA ALA A 390 -24.85 5.28 5.78
C ALA A 390 -24.57 3.98 6.52
N VAL A 391 -24.77 2.84 5.85
CA VAL A 391 -24.55 1.50 6.44
C VAL A 391 -23.10 1.34 6.85
N ARG A 392 -22.19 1.81 6.00
CA ARG A 392 -20.75 1.72 6.23
C ARG A 392 -20.02 2.78 5.42
N TYR A 393 -19.07 3.46 6.07
CA TYR A 393 -17.99 4.18 5.40
C TYR A 393 -16.76 4.21 6.31
N ARG A 394 -15.63 4.68 5.79
CA ARG A 394 -14.41 4.83 6.56
C ARG A 394 -13.93 6.26 6.57
N THR A 395 -13.36 6.66 7.70
CA THR A 395 -12.76 7.98 7.89
C THR A 395 -11.35 7.85 8.47
N GLY A 396 -10.55 8.90 8.32
CA GLY A 396 -9.12 8.85 8.59
C GLY A 396 -8.34 8.34 7.37
N GLY A 397 -7.50 7.33 7.56
CA GLY A 397 -6.52 6.93 6.55
C GLY A 397 -5.26 7.80 6.61
N GLY A 398 -4.51 7.82 5.51
CA GLY A 398 -3.31 8.64 5.41
C GLY A 398 -2.00 7.85 5.48
N ARG A 399 -0.90 8.57 5.26
CA ARG A 399 0.45 8.00 5.14
C ARG A 399 0.98 7.44 6.45
N ALA A 400 0.47 7.91 7.59
CA ALA A 400 0.83 7.41 8.91
C ALA A 400 0.56 5.91 9.10
N GLY A 401 -0.42 5.36 8.35
CA GLY A 401 -0.71 3.93 8.33
C GLY A 401 0.35 3.07 7.62
N ASN A 402 1.29 3.66 6.90
CA ASN A 402 2.32 2.90 6.19
C ASN A 402 3.45 2.49 7.14
N VAL A 403 3.28 1.36 7.81
CA VAL A 403 4.21 0.87 8.84
C VAL A 403 4.95 -0.38 8.38
N ALA A 404 6.20 -0.55 8.85
CA ALA A 404 7.05 -1.67 8.45
C ALA A 404 6.48 -3.02 8.92
N ARG A 405 6.99 -4.11 8.33
CA ARG A 405 6.70 -5.46 8.83
C ARG A 405 7.06 -5.58 10.32
N GLY A 406 6.23 -6.29 11.06
CA GLY A 406 6.36 -6.46 12.50
C GLY A 406 6.32 -5.16 13.30
N ALA A 407 5.77 -4.07 12.77
CA ALA A 407 5.57 -2.83 13.53
C ALA A 407 4.28 -2.87 14.38
N ILE A 408 3.24 -3.54 13.88
CA ILE A 408 1.97 -3.76 14.58
C ILE A 408 2.18 -4.90 15.56
N ARG A 409 2.15 -4.62 16.87
CA ARG A 409 2.41 -5.61 17.93
C ARG A 409 1.54 -5.47 19.18
N VAL A 410 0.72 -4.42 19.24
CA VAL A 410 -0.07 -4.10 20.44
C VAL A 410 -1.52 -4.46 20.18
N LEU A 411 -2.09 -5.34 21.01
CA LEU A 411 -3.53 -5.57 21.08
C LEU A 411 -4.16 -4.40 21.84
N ARG A 412 -5.07 -3.65 21.20
CA ARG A 412 -5.85 -2.60 21.88
C ARG A 412 -7.18 -3.14 22.36
N THR A 413 -7.87 -3.89 21.51
CA THR A 413 -9.02 -4.69 21.92
C THR A 413 -8.51 -6.00 22.52
N SER A 414 -8.86 -6.28 23.76
CA SER A 414 -8.53 -7.56 24.39
C SER A 414 -9.38 -8.68 23.81
N VAL A 415 -8.73 -9.71 23.27
CA VAL A 415 -9.37 -10.92 22.76
C VAL A 415 -8.94 -12.10 23.65
N PRO A 416 -9.87 -12.90 24.18
CA PRO A 416 -9.52 -14.08 24.97
C PRO A 416 -8.54 -15.02 24.26
N TYR A 417 -7.63 -15.61 25.01
CA TYR A 417 -6.62 -16.58 24.57
C TYR A 417 -5.55 -16.06 23.59
N VAL A 418 -5.71 -14.87 23.01
CA VAL A 418 -4.69 -14.28 22.13
C VAL A 418 -3.54 -13.71 22.96
N SER A 419 -2.32 -14.15 22.68
CA SER A 419 -1.08 -13.74 23.37
C SER A 419 -0.30 -12.68 22.62
N GLU A 420 -0.31 -12.73 21.29
CA GLU A 420 0.50 -11.87 20.42
C GLU A 420 -0.26 -11.51 19.14
N VAL A 421 0.05 -10.33 18.60
CA VAL A 421 -0.33 -9.95 17.24
C VAL A 421 0.89 -9.45 16.49
N VAL A 422 1.02 -9.80 15.21
CA VAL A 422 2.12 -9.29 14.38
C VAL A 422 1.70 -9.18 12.93
N ASN A 423 2.05 -8.08 12.26
CA ASN A 423 1.97 -8.00 10.80
C ASN A 423 3.21 -8.64 10.17
N ARG A 424 3.02 -9.66 9.33
CA ARG A 424 4.14 -10.37 8.68
C ARG A 424 4.76 -9.56 7.55
N GLU A 425 3.92 -8.78 6.88
CA GLU A 425 4.27 -7.84 5.82
C GLU A 425 4.00 -6.39 6.22
N ALA A 426 4.64 -5.44 5.54
CA ALA A 426 4.39 -4.02 5.82
C ALA A 426 2.94 -3.63 5.52
N ALA A 427 2.41 -2.67 6.27
CA ALA A 427 1.16 -1.99 5.91
C ALA A 427 1.43 -0.92 4.86
N ARG A 428 0.60 -0.93 3.81
CA ARG A 428 0.79 -0.12 2.61
C ARG A 428 -0.55 0.36 2.08
N GLY A 429 -0.52 1.38 1.25
CA GLY A 429 -1.71 1.91 0.59
C GLY A 429 -2.22 3.21 1.19
N GLY A 430 -1.65 3.67 2.30
CA GLY A 430 -2.05 4.91 2.96
C GLY A 430 -1.55 6.15 2.24
N VAL A 431 -2.45 7.06 1.88
CA VAL A 431 -2.13 8.36 1.27
C VAL A 431 -2.99 9.44 1.90
N ASP A 432 -2.38 10.58 2.20
CA ASP A 432 -3.08 11.71 2.80
C ASP A 432 -4.07 12.31 1.79
N ALA A 433 -5.10 12.99 2.30
CA ALA A 433 -6.02 13.72 1.44
C ALA A 433 -5.26 14.78 0.63
N GLU A 434 -5.67 14.99 -0.63
CA GLU A 434 -5.03 15.98 -1.47
C GLU A 434 -5.20 17.38 -0.88
N THR A 435 -4.11 18.13 -0.85
CA THR A 435 -4.12 19.52 -0.41
C THR A 435 -4.64 20.44 -1.51
N VAL A 436 -5.13 21.61 -1.11
CA VAL A 436 -5.57 22.65 -2.05
C VAL A 436 -4.44 23.08 -3.00
N GLU A 437 -3.19 23.13 -2.55
CA GLU A 437 -2.05 23.50 -3.40
C GLU A 437 -1.75 22.43 -4.46
N GLU A 438 -1.86 21.14 -4.11
CA GLU A 438 -1.74 20.05 -5.08
C GLU A 438 -2.88 20.09 -6.11
N ALA A 439 -4.11 20.34 -5.65
CA ALA A 439 -5.26 20.47 -6.53
C ALA A 439 -5.12 21.66 -7.51
N LYS A 440 -4.56 22.80 -7.06
CA LYS A 440 -4.25 23.95 -7.93
C LYS A 440 -3.26 23.59 -9.04
N VAL A 441 -2.30 22.70 -8.78
CA VAL A 441 -1.35 22.20 -9.79
C VAL A 441 -2.02 21.19 -10.75
N ARG A 442 -2.87 20.31 -10.22
CA ARG A 442 -3.58 19.27 -10.99
C ARG A 442 -4.70 19.82 -11.86
N ALA A 443 -5.40 20.86 -11.43
CA ALA A 443 -6.61 21.36 -12.10
C ALA A 443 -6.37 21.79 -13.56
N PRO A 444 -5.33 22.59 -13.90
CA PRO A 444 -5.06 22.96 -15.29
C PRO A 444 -4.76 21.76 -16.19
N ILE A 445 -4.14 20.71 -15.63
CA ILE A 445 -3.83 19.47 -16.35
C ILE A 445 -5.12 18.73 -16.65
N THR A 446 -5.99 18.60 -15.65
CA THR A 446 -7.31 17.98 -15.75
C THR A 446 -8.18 18.64 -16.81
N LEU A 447 -8.26 19.96 -16.79
CA LEU A 447 -9.07 20.73 -17.73
C LEU A 447 -8.58 20.61 -19.18
N ARG A 448 -7.27 20.39 -19.38
CA ARG A 448 -6.70 20.15 -20.71
C ARG A 448 -6.98 18.75 -21.23
N ALA A 449 -6.93 17.73 -20.37
CA ALA A 449 -7.09 16.33 -20.75
C ALA A 449 -8.56 15.94 -21.06
N GLN A 450 -9.55 16.67 -20.54
CA GLN A 450 -10.99 16.41 -20.75
C GLN A 450 -11.41 14.93 -20.52
N GLU A 451 -10.82 14.29 -19.50
CA GLU A 451 -11.05 12.87 -19.17
C GLU A 451 -10.70 11.85 -20.28
N ARG A 452 -9.88 12.25 -21.26
CA ARG A 452 -9.39 11.37 -22.32
C ARG A 452 -7.89 11.17 -22.22
N ALA A 453 -7.44 9.94 -22.45
CA ALA A 453 -6.03 9.61 -22.48
C ALA A 453 -5.48 9.74 -23.91
N VAL A 454 -4.92 10.92 -24.23
CA VAL A 454 -4.42 11.23 -25.58
C VAL A 454 -2.89 11.27 -25.60
N THR A 455 -2.29 12.04 -24.69
CA THR A 455 -0.83 12.15 -24.53
C THR A 455 -0.32 11.22 -23.42
N LEU A 456 0.97 10.88 -23.42
CA LEU A 456 1.58 10.08 -22.34
C LEU A 456 1.32 10.67 -20.95
N ARG A 457 1.33 12.00 -20.85
CA ARG A 457 1.01 12.72 -19.60
C ARG A 457 -0.44 12.50 -19.17
N ASP A 458 -1.39 12.45 -20.11
CA ASP A 458 -2.79 12.17 -19.78
C ASP A 458 -2.95 10.75 -19.22
N TYR A 459 -2.22 9.78 -19.77
CA TYR A 459 -2.18 8.42 -19.23
C TYR A 459 -1.62 8.38 -17.80
N GLU A 460 -0.52 9.10 -17.53
CA GLU A 460 0.06 9.17 -16.18
C GLU A 460 -0.93 9.75 -15.16
N GLU A 461 -1.58 10.87 -15.50
CA GLU A 461 -2.53 11.55 -14.60
C GLU A 461 -3.79 10.72 -14.34
N LEU A 462 -4.35 10.09 -15.38
CA LEU A 462 -5.51 9.20 -15.23
C LEU A 462 -5.16 7.93 -14.46
N ALA A 463 -3.98 7.37 -14.67
CA ALA A 463 -3.52 6.22 -13.90
C ALA A 463 -3.30 6.56 -12.42
N ARG A 464 -2.78 7.76 -12.10
CA ARG A 464 -2.63 8.25 -10.72
C ARG A 464 -3.98 8.43 -10.03
N ARG A 465 -5.03 8.84 -10.77
CA ARG A 465 -6.40 8.90 -10.23
C ARG A 465 -6.96 7.53 -9.92
N ALA A 466 -6.71 6.56 -10.81
CA ALA A 466 -7.14 5.18 -10.61
C ALA A 466 -6.42 4.50 -9.45
N ALA A 467 -5.23 4.97 -9.08
CA ALA A 467 -4.45 4.42 -8.00
C ALA A 467 -3.61 5.48 -7.27
N PRO A 468 -4.24 6.30 -6.40
CA PRO A 468 -3.54 7.31 -5.61
C PRO A 468 -2.46 6.72 -4.72
N GLU A 469 -2.61 5.46 -4.31
CA GLU A 469 -1.67 4.73 -3.47
C GLU A 469 -0.38 4.27 -4.14
N THR A 470 -0.22 4.53 -5.44
CA THR A 470 1.04 4.25 -6.16
C THR A 470 2.11 5.27 -5.80
N ALA A 471 3.37 4.84 -5.73
CA ALA A 471 4.47 5.77 -5.48
C ALA A 471 4.78 6.57 -6.75
N ARG A 472 4.90 5.87 -7.88
CA ARG A 472 5.27 6.48 -9.16
C ARG A 472 4.52 5.80 -10.29
N ILE A 473 4.07 6.61 -11.23
CA ILE A 473 3.59 6.17 -12.53
C ILE A 473 4.31 6.96 -13.60
N THR A 474 4.82 6.26 -14.60
CA THR A 474 5.47 6.83 -15.78
C THR A 474 4.96 6.11 -17.02
N CYS A 475 4.66 6.87 -18.06
CA CYS A 475 4.17 6.33 -19.33
C CYS A 475 5.18 6.57 -20.45
N LEU A 476 5.38 5.54 -21.26
CA LEU A 476 6.27 5.54 -22.41
C LEU A 476 5.53 5.00 -23.64
N GLU A 477 6.05 5.28 -24.82
CA GLU A 477 5.65 4.57 -26.03
C GLU A 477 6.05 3.08 -25.90
N GLY A 478 5.13 2.18 -26.22
CA GLY A 478 5.37 0.75 -26.18
C GLY A 478 6.13 0.30 -27.42
N GLU A 479 7.11 -0.58 -27.24
CA GLU A 479 7.86 -1.15 -28.36
C GLU A 479 6.96 -2.01 -29.23
N GLU A 480 6.87 -1.70 -30.54
CA GLU A 480 5.94 -2.33 -31.47
C GLU A 480 6.11 -3.86 -31.54
N GLY A 481 7.35 -4.36 -31.49
CA GLY A 481 7.66 -5.79 -31.54
C GLY A 481 7.20 -6.58 -30.32
N GLU A 482 7.05 -5.93 -29.16
CA GLU A 482 6.68 -6.58 -27.89
C GLU A 482 5.22 -6.32 -27.52
N HIS A 483 4.73 -5.10 -27.74
CA HIS A 483 3.42 -4.63 -27.27
C HIS A 483 2.42 -4.35 -28.41
N GLY A 484 2.88 -4.42 -29.65
CA GLY A 484 2.11 -4.11 -30.86
C GLY A 484 2.10 -2.62 -31.20
N ALA A 485 1.69 -2.31 -32.43
CA ALA A 485 1.61 -0.94 -32.93
C ALA A 485 0.71 -0.05 -32.04
N TYR A 486 1.13 1.21 -31.86
CA TYR A 486 0.45 2.24 -31.08
C TYR A 486 0.19 1.84 -29.62
N ALA A 487 1.09 1.06 -29.02
CA ALA A 487 1.01 0.70 -27.62
C ALA A 487 1.49 1.86 -26.73
N VAL A 488 0.80 2.05 -25.61
CA VAL A 488 1.26 2.88 -24.50
C VAL A 488 1.64 1.95 -23.35
N ARG A 489 2.89 2.06 -22.90
CA ARG A 489 3.41 1.30 -21.75
C ARG A 489 3.27 2.15 -20.50
N VAL A 490 2.50 1.67 -19.54
CA VAL A 490 2.25 2.31 -18.24
C VAL A 490 3.04 1.56 -17.18
N LEU A 491 4.09 2.20 -16.66
CA LEU A 491 4.97 1.65 -15.63
C LEU A 491 4.45 2.02 -14.26
N VAL A 492 4.09 1.02 -13.46
CA VAL A 492 3.51 1.19 -12.13
C VAL A 492 4.53 0.80 -11.08
N VAL A 493 4.89 1.75 -10.22
CA VAL A 493 5.74 1.54 -9.05
C VAL A 493 4.86 1.65 -7.80
N PRO A 494 4.61 0.55 -7.07
CA PRO A 494 3.82 0.60 -5.85
C PRO A 494 4.53 1.39 -4.75
N GLN A 495 3.77 1.88 -3.77
CA GLN A 495 4.37 2.30 -2.51
C GLN A 495 4.99 1.10 -1.81
N ALA A 496 6.19 1.30 -1.27
CA ALA A 496 6.89 0.29 -0.48
C ALA A 496 7.41 0.93 0.80
N VAL A 497 7.22 0.21 1.91
CA VAL A 497 7.73 0.61 3.22
C VAL A 497 8.99 -0.20 3.49
N PRO A 498 10.15 0.45 3.71
CA PRO A 498 11.37 -0.24 4.06
C PRO A 498 11.20 -1.11 5.30
N ASP A 499 11.80 -2.30 5.28
CA ASP A 499 11.88 -3.18 6.44
C ASP A 499 12.72 -2.52 7.56
N PRO A 500 12.62 -3.00 8.82
CA PRO A 500 13.48 -2.52 9.91
C PRO A 500 14.96 -2.55 9.50
N GLY A 501 15.63 -1.39 9.62
CA GLY A 501 16.97 -1.18 9.06
C GLY A 501 16.98 -0.44 7.70
N GLY A 502 15.82 0.03 7.22
CA GLY A 502 15.72 0.97 6.11
C GLY A 502 15.94 0.36 4.72
N ARG A 503 15.71 -0.95 4.56
CA ARG A 503 15.96 -1.66 3.30
C ARG A 503 14.66 -2.12 2.65
N LEU A 504 14.53 -1.85 1.35
CA LEU A 504 13.45 -2.39 0.54
C LEU A 504 13.77 -3.83 0.11
N ARG A 505 12.77 -4.69 0.14
CA ARG A 505 12.78 -6.00 -0.52
C ARG A 505 12.25 -5.86 -1.95
N PHE A 506 12.76 -6.65 -2.88
CA PHE A 506 12.42 -6.52 -4.29
C PHE A 506 10.92 -6.77 -4.55
N GLU A 507 10.36 -7.75 -3.84
CA GLU A 507 8.94 -8.14 -3.92
C GLU A 507 8.02 -6.99 -3.52
N GLN A 508 8.50 -6.04 -2.70
CA GLN A 508 7.72 -4.87 -2.31
C GLN A 508 7.52 -3.88 -3.47
N LEU A 509 8.37 -3.95 -4.51
CA LEU A 509 8.37 -3.08 -5.68
C LEU A 509 7.63 -3.68 -6.88
N VAL A 510 7.09 -4.89 -6.72
CA VAL A 510 6.26 -5.56 -7.72
C VAL A 510 4.79 -5.22 -7.45
N PRO A 511 4.07 -4.54 -8.37
CA PRO A 511 2.67 -4.22 -8.21
C PRO A 511 1.82 -5.49 -8.33
N GLY A 512 0.84 -5.66 -7.44
CA GLY A 512 -0.09 -6.79 -7.51
C GLY A 512 -1.11 -6.67 -8.65
N ASP A 513 -1.65 -7.81 -9.10
CA ASP A 513 -2.54 -7.86 -10.27
C ASP A 513 -3.83 -7.06 -10.09
N ALA A 514 -4.37 -6.97 -8.87
CA ALA A 514 -5.59 -6.20 -8.60
C ALA A 514 -5.39 -4.70 -8.89
N LEU A 515 -4.23 -4.16 -8.49
CA LEU A 515 -3.82 -2.78 -8.76
C LEU A 515 -3.67 -2.56 -10.27
N LEU A 516 -2.96 -3.45 -10.96
CA LEU A 516 -2.76 -3.37 -12.40
C LEU A 516 -4.10 -3.43 -13.15
N ARG A 517 -4.99 -4.36 -12.80
CA ARG A 517 -6.34 -4.47 -13.39
C ARG A 517 -7.18 -3.21 -13.17
N ARG A 518 -7.11 -2.61 -11.98
CA ARG A 518 -7.85 -1.37 -11.67
C ARG A 518 -7.40 -0.22 -12.56
N ILE A 519 -6.08 -0.02 -12.69
CA ILE A 519 -5.51 0.99 -13.60
C ILE A 519 -5.89 0.71 -15.05
N THR A 520 -5.71 -0.54 -15.52
CA THR A 520 -6.04 -0.95 -16.88
C THR A 520 -7.50 -0.65 -17.23
N ARG A 521 -8.45 -1.05 -16.38
CA ARG A 521 -9.88 -0.80 -16.60
C ARG A 521 -10.18 0.70 -16.66
N HIS A 522 -9.62 1.49 -15.73
CA HIS A 522 -9.84 2.94 -15.70
C HIS A 522 -9.32 3.63 -16.96
N LEU A 523 -8.17 3.21 -17.50
CA LEU A 523 -7.59 3.75 -18.72
C LEU A 523 -8.30 3.25 -19.98
N ASP A 524 -8.79 2.00 -19.99
CA ASP A 524 -9.46 1.40 -21.15
C ASP A 524 -10.75 2.15 -21.53
N GLU A 525 -11.48 2.65 -20.54
CA GLU A 525 -12.67 3.50 -20.75
C GLU A 525 -12.35 4.87 -21.39
N ARG A 526 -11.08 5.31 -21.31
CA ARG A 526 -10.66 6.70 -21.59
C ARG A 526 -9.64 6.82 -22.73
N ARG A 527 -9.03 5.72 -23.17
CA ARG A 527 -8.07 5.68 -24.29
C ARG A 527 -8.73 5.92 -25.64
N LEU A 528 -7.92 6.22 -26.63
CA LEU A 528 -8.35 6.26 -28.03
C LEU A 528 -8.58 4.84 -28.56
N ILE A 529 -9.58 4.70 -29.44
CA ILE A 529 -9.84 3.46 -30.17
C ILE A 529 -8.59 3.10 -30.99
N GLY A 530 -8.11 1.87 -30.86
CA GLY A 530 -6.93 1.38 -31.57
C GLY A 530 -5.61 1.48 -30.79
N THR A 531 -5.53 2.28 -29.73
CA THR A 531 -4.35 2.32 -28.85
C THR A 531 -4.30 1.09 -27.95
N ARG A 532 -3.17 0.38 -27.89
CA ARG A 532 -2.99 -0.76 -26.97
C ARG A 532 -2.44 -0.28 -25.63
N LEU A 533 -2.83 -0.94 -24.54
CA LEU A 533 -2.30 -0.67 -23.20
C LEU A 533 -1.46 -1.83 -22.72
N ALA A 534 -0.24 -1.52 -22.28
CA ALA A 534 0.64 -2.44 -21.58
C ALA A 534 0.92 -1.88 -20.18
N VAL A 535 0.16 -2.35 -19.18
CA VAL A 535 0.26 -1.88 -17.79
C VAL A 535 1.02 -2.92 -16.98
N GLY A 536 2.12 -2.53 -16.35
CA GLY A 536 2.97 -3.45 -15.59
C GLY A 536 4.08 -2.77 -14.81
N PRO A 537 4.93 -3.54 -14.11
CA PRO A 537 6.09 -2.99 -13.42
C PRO A 537 7.14 -2.45 -14.40
N PRO A 538 8.00 -1.52 -13.95
CA PRO A 538 9.25 -1.24 -14.64
C PRO A 538 10.25 -2.39 -14.46
N PHE A 539 11.29 -2.37 -15.29
CA PHE A 539 12.43 -3.24 -15.07
C PHE A 539 13.31 -2.66 -13.96
N TYR A 540 13.73 -3.48 -13.01
CA TYR A 540 14.64 -3.05 -11.95
C TYR A 540 16.01 -3.66 -12.17
N GLN A 541 16.98 -2.80 -12.44
CA GLN A 541 18.38 -3.17 -12.48
C GLN A 541 18.93 -3.20 -11.05
N GLY A 542 19.20 -4.39 -10.53
CA GLY A 542 19.95 -4.55 -9.29
C GLY A 542 21.34 -3.95 -9.43
N ILE A 543 21.81 -3.26 -8.40
CA ILE A 543 23.15 -2.67 -8.35
C ILE A 543 23.82 -3.10 -7.06
N THR A 544 24.93 -3.81 -7.20
CA THR A 544 25.86 -4.06 -6.10
C THR A 544 27.01 -3.08 -6.17
N VAL A 545 27.20 -2.30 -5.11
CA VAL A 545 28.38 -1.46 -4.93
C VAL A 545 29.40 -2.24 -4.11
N VAL A 546 30.61 -2.40 -4.63
CA VAL A 546 31.77 -2.92 -3.89
C VAL A 546 32.70 -1.75 -3.64
N ALA A 547 32.93 -1.42 -2.37
CA ALA A 547 33.73 -0.25 -1.99
C ALA A 547 34.72 -0.55 -0.86
N THR A 548 35.89 0.08 -0.95
CA THR A 548 36.91 0.08 0.10
C THR A 548 37.06 1.49 0.68
N LEU A 549 36.87 1.63 1.98
CA LEU A 549 36.89 2.89 2.72
C LEU A 549 38.00 2.87 3.77
N HIS A 550 38.63 4.00 3.99
CA HIS A 550 39.52 4.25 5.13
C HIS A 550 38.79 5.13 6.14
N ALA A 551 38.76 4.69 7.40
CA ALA A 551 38.19 5.46 8.49
C ALA A 551 39.26 6.27 9.21
N PHE A 552 38.91 7.45 9.71
CA PHE A 552 39.79 8.24 10.57
C PHE A 552 40.22 7.43 11.80
N ARG A 553 41.45 7.64 12.26
CA ARG A 553 41.96 7.03 13.50
C ARG A 553 41.03 7.24 14.69
N GLY A 554 40.81 6.19 15.46
CA GLY A 554 39.91 6.19 16.63
C GLY A 554 38.42 6.10 16.31
N THR A 555 38.04 5.95 15.03
CA THR A 555 36.65 5.74 14.62
C THR A 555 36.28 4.27 14.65
N ASP A 556 35.07 3.95 15.12
CA ASP A 556 34.49 2.61 15.00
C ASP A 556 34.22 2.26 13.52
N THR A 557 35.02 1.34 12.98
CA THR A 557 34.90 0.87 11.59
C THR A 557 33.57 0.18 11.30
N ASP A 558 32.96 -0.48 12.29
CA ASP A 558 31.67 -1.15 12.10
C ASP A 558 30.53 -0.13 12.02
N ARG A 559 30.61 0.96 12.78
CA ARG A 559 29.70 2.10 12.64
C ARG A 559 29.82 2.74 11.26
N VAL A 560 31.05 3.04 10.80
CA VAL A 560 31.27 3.60 9.46
C VAL A 560 30.73 2.68 8.38
N ARG A 561 30.98 1.36 8.50
CA ARG A 561 30.44 0.36 7.55
C ARG A 561 28.92 0.40 7.50
N ARG A 562 28.24 0.40 8.66
CA ARG A 562 26.76 0.50 8.72
C ARG A 562 26.25 1.79 8.08
N GLN A 563 26.83 2.94 8.43
CA GLN A 563 26.42 4.22 7.87
C GLN A 563 26.67 4.33 6.35
N ALA A 564 27.75 3.72 5.85
CA ALA A 564 28.03 3.61 4.44
C ALA A 564 26.99 2.75 3.71
N HIS A 565 26.61 1.60 4.29
CA HIS A 565 25.49 0.82 3.76
C HIS A 565 24.21 1.64 3.71
N ASP A 566 23.83 2.30 4.80
CA ASP A 566 22.59 3.09 4.87
C ASP A 566 22.58 4.23 3.83
N ALA A 567 23.74 4.88 3.62
CA ALA A 567 23.89 5.93 2.61
C ALA A 567 23.70 5.40 1.19
N LEU A 568 24.26 4.24 0.87
CA LEU A 568 24.11 3.60 -0.43
C LEU A 568 22.68 3.15 -0.69
N TYR A 569 22.05 2.47 0.28
CA TYR A 569 20.64 2.05 0.17
C TYR A 569 19.71 3.25 0.00
N ARG A 570 19.93 4.33 0.75
CA ARG A 570 19.14 5.57 0.61
C ARG A 570 19.35 6.25 -0.74
N HIS A 571 20.58 6.29 -1.25
CA HIS A 571 20.86 6.99 -2.50
C HIS A 571 20.35 6.24 -3.73
N LEU A 572 20.51 4.91 -3.75
CA LEU A 572 20.06 4.02 -4.84
C LEU A 572 18.64 3.50 -4.61
N ASP A 573 17.83 4.25 -3.87
CA ASP A 573 16.42 3.94 -3.62
C ASP A 573 15.54 4.43 -4.79
N PRO A 574 14.70 3.56 -5.40
CA PRO A 574 13.85 3.96 -6.52
C PRO A 574 12.70 4.90 -6.13
N LEU A 575 12.34 5.01 -4.85
CA LEU A 575 11.21 5.81 -4.36
C LEU A 575 11.65 7.14 -3.76
N THR A 576 12.74 7.13 -2.99
CA THR A 576 13.21 8.26 -2.18
C THR A 576 14.66 8.66 -2.45
N GLY A 577 15.37 7.89 -3.28
CA GLY A 577 16.77 8.13 -3.58
C GLY A 577 17.00 9.20 -4.65
N GLY A 578 18.15 9.10 -5.32
CA GLY A 578 18.63 10.09 -6.29
C GLY A 578 19.15 11.37 -5.64
N ALA A 579 19.52 12.34 -6.47
CA ALA A 579 20.10 13.61 -6.02
C ALA A 579 19.08 14.52 -5.31
N ASP A 580 17.83 14.50 -5.77
CA ASP A 580 16.75 15.39 -5.29
C ASP A 580 15.89 14.75 -4.17
N GLY A 581 16.18 13.49 -3.79
CA GLY A 581 15.41 12.76 -2.77
C GLY A 581 13.99 12.38 -3.20
N ARG A 582 13.72 12.32 -4.51
CA ARG A 582 12.41 12.01 -5.10
C ARG A 582 12.36 10.65 -5.81
N GLY A 583 13.36 9.80 -5.53
CA GLY A 583 13.54 8.52 -6.21
C GLY A 583 14.48 8.63 -7.40
N TRP A 584 15.15 7.52 -7.74
CA TRP A 584 16.04 7.47 -8.89
C TRP A 584 15.30 7.77 -10.21
N PRO A 585 15.81 8.65 -11.09
CA PRO A 585 15.15 8.93 -12.36
C PRO A 585 15.15 7.73 -13.32
N PHE A 586 14.03 7.49 -14.00
CA PHE A 586 13.89 6.44 -15.01
C PHE A 586 14.95 6.56 -16.10
N GLY A 587 15.60 5.45 -16.45
CA GLY A 587 16.62 5.39 -17.50
C GLY A 587 17.91 6.19 -17.23
N ARG A 588 18.06 6.82 -16.06
CA ARG A 588 19.29 7.56 -15.74
C ARG A 588 20.41 6.59 -15.39
N PRO A 589 21.56 6.65 -16.09
CA PRO A 589 22.69 5.76 -15.81
C PRO A 589 23.26 6.01 -14.41
N VAL A 590 23.79 4.95 -13.80
CA VAL A 590 24.51 5.02 -12.51
C VAL A 590 26.00 5.08 -12.77
N GLN A 591 26.69 6.01 -12.11
CA GLN A 591 28.13 6.20 -12.24
C GLN A 591 28.86 5.97 -10.91
N SER A 592 30.07 5.40 -10.96
CA SER A 592 30.86 5.19 -9.74
C SER A 592 31.25 6.51 -9.07
N GLY A 593 31.40 7.60 -9.83
CA GLY A 593 31.74 8.92 -9.29
C GLY A 593 30.68 9.55 -8.37
N GLU A 594 29.40 9.36 -8.63
CA GLU A 594 28.33 9.83 -7.72
C GLU A 594 28.27 8.97 -6.45
N VAL A 595 28.49 7.66 -6.58
CA VAL A 595 28.57 6.73 -5.45
C VAL A 595 29.79 7.05 -4.56
N PHE A 596 30.92 7.38 -5.17
CA PHE A 596 32.11 7.88 -4.47
C PHE A 596 31.78 9.12 -3.64
N ALA A 597 31.09 10.11 -4.23
CA ALA A 597 30.70 11.33 -3.52
C ALA A 597 29.72 11.06 -2.36
N VAL A 598 28.84 10.08 -2.50
CA VAL A 598 27.92 9.66 -1.41
C VAL A 598 28.71 9.03 -0.26
N LEU A 599 29.64 8.12 -0.56
CA LEU A 599 30.46 7.44 0.44
C LEU A 599 31.44 8.40 1.14
N GLN A 600 32.02 9.35 0.43
CA GLN A 600 32.93 10.35 0.99
C GLN A 600 32.24 11.28 2.02
N ARG A 601 30.92 11.43 1.95
CA ARG A 601 30.13 12.23 2.91
C ARG A 601 29.75 11.47 4.17
N VAL A 602 30.01 10.17 4.24
CA VAL A 602 29.69 9.35 5.42
C VAL A 602 30.58 9.79 6.60
N PRO A 603 30.00 10.14 7.76
CA PRO A 603 30.79 10.54 8.92
C PRO A 603 31.80 9.46 9.32
N GLY A 604 33.06 9.85 9.50
CA GLY A 604 34.15 8.95 9.87
C GLY A 604 34.95 8.37 8.71
N VAL A 605 34.52 8.57 7.45
CA VAL A 605 35.31 8.24 6.26
C VAL A 605 36.38 9.31 6.03
N GLU A 606 37.65 8.89 6.01
CA GLU A 606 38.80 9.73 5.65
C GLU A 606 39.02 9.71 4.14
N LEU A 607 39.03 8.52 3.54
CA LEU A 607 39.31 8.30 2.13
C LEU A 607 38.44 7.17 1.57
N VAL A 608 37.86 7.38 0.40
CA VAL A 608 37.29 6.30 -0.42
C VAL A 608 38.40 5.83 -1.37
N ASP A 609 38.86 4.59 -1.22
CA ASP A 609 40.00 4.03 -1.97
C ASP A 609 39.56 3.48 -3.33
N ASP A 610 38.49 2.68 -3.35
CA ASP A 610 37.94 2.08 -4.56
C ASP A 610 36.40 1.97 -4.49
N VAL A 611 35.74 2.13 -5.64
CA VAL A 611 34.30 1.95 -5.83
C VAL A 611 34.06 1.29 -7.18
N GLN A 612 33.52 0.08 -7.15
CA GLN A 612 33.13 -0.68 -8.34
C GLN A 612 31.62 -0.95 -8.31
N LEU A 613 30.98 -0.80 -9.47
CA LEU A 613 29.58 -1.14 -9.65
C LEU A 613 29.47 -2.50 -10.34
N HIS A 614 28.57 -3.34 -9.85
CA HIS A 614 28.19 -4.58 -10.52
C HIS A 614 26.69 -4.53 -10.83
N PRO A 615 26.28 -4.71 -12.10
CA PRO A 615 24.89 -4.98 -12.39
C PRO A 615 24.52 -6.33 -11.76
N ALA A 616 23.36 -6.40 -11.13
CA ALA A 616 22.84 -7.60 -10.51
C ALA A 616 21.40 -7.84 -10.94
N ASP A 617 21.02 -9.09 -11.00
CA ASP A 617 19.64 -9.51 -11.16
C ASP A 617 19.04 -9.77 -9.77
N PRO A 618 18.06 -8.97 -9.31
CA PRO A 618 17.47 -9.13 -7.99
C PRO A 618 16.68 -10.44 -7.82
N LEU A 619 16.23 -11.07 -8.91
CA LEU A 619 15.47 -12.33 -8.86
C LEU A 619 16.39 -13.54 -8.76
N THR A 620 17.46 -13.58 -9.56
CA THR A 620 18.37 -14.74 -9.61
C THR A 620 19.57 -14.59 -8.69
N GLY A 621 19.84 -13.38 -8.18
CA GLY A 621 21.02 -13.03 -7.38
C GLY A 621 22.33 -13.02 -8.16
N LYS A 622 22.29 -13.24 -9.49
CA LYS A 622 23.48 -13.22 -10.34
C LYS A 622 24.03 -11.81 -10.46
N ARG A 623 25.35 -11.68 -10.35
CA ARG A 623 26.09 -10.42 -10.52
C ARG A 623 26.90 -10.49 -11.81
N GLY A 624 26.89 -9.40 -12.57
CA GLY A 624 27.73 -9.21 -13.74
C GLY A 624 29.11 -8.67 -13.39
N ASP A 625 29.88 -8.39 -14.43
CA ASP A 625 31.25 -7.90 -14.34
C ASP A 625 31.34 -6.48 -13.74
N PRO A 626 32.45 -6.14 -13.06
CA PRO A 626 32.66 -4.81 -12.51
C PRO A 626 32.71 -3.75 -13.62
N THR A 627 32.05 -2.62 -13.39
CA THR A 627 32.02 -1.47 -14.29
C THR A 627 32.02 -0.15 -13.49
N ASN A 628 32.42 0.94 -14.15
CA ASN A 628 32.31 2.30 -13.62
C ASN A 628 30.98 2.98 -13.96
N ARG A 629 30.21 2.40 -14.89
CA ARG A 629 28.94 2.94 -15.35
C ARG A 629 27.98 1.82 -15.73
N ILE A 630 26.75 1.91 -15.23
CA ILE A 630 25.64 1.03 -15.59
C ILE A 630 24.61 1.88 -16.33
N ASP A 631 24.44 1.64 -17.63
CA ASP A 631 23.42 2.28 -18.43
C ASP A 631 22.07 1.59 -18.22
N LEU A 632 21.02 2.40 -17.99
CA LEU A 632 19.65 1.92 -17.81
C LEU A 632 18.84 2.24 -19.06
N SER A 633 18.00 1.31 -19.50
CA SER A 633 17.01 1.61 -20.55
C SER A 633 15.93 2.55 -20.00
N PRO A 634 15.23 3.32 -20.86
CA PRO A 634 14.18 4.26 -20.43
C PRO A 634 13.13 3.69 -19.44
N PRO A 635 12.63 2.44 -19.59
CA PRO A 635 11.65 1.87 -18.66
C PRO A 635 12.26 1.31 -17.36
N SER A 636 13.56 1.50 -17.13
CA SER A 636 14.28 0.87 -16.02
C SER A 636 14.51 1.80 -14.84
N LEU A 637 14.46 1.22 -13.64
CA LEU A 637 14.86 1.82 -12.37
C LEU A 637 16.02 1.06 -11.74
N VAL A 638 16.72 1.72 -10.83
CA VAL A 638 17.73 1.07 -9.99
C VAL A 638 17.08 0.35 -8.83
N PHE A 639 17.73 -0.72 -8.37
CA PHE A 639 17.43 -1.37 -7.10
C PHE A 639 18.73 -1.66 -6.37
N SER A 640 18.84 -1.22 -5.12
CA SER A 640 20.01 -1.52 -4.29
C SER A 640 20.05 -3.03 -3.95
N PHE A 641 21.11 -3.71 -4.37
CA PHE A 641 21.26 -5.17 -4.22
C PHE A 641 22.57 -5.53 -3.53
N ASP A 642 22.50 -6.02 -2.29
CA ASP A 642 23.58 -6.66 -1.52
C ASP A 642 24.99 -6.03 -1.68
N HIS A 643 25.07 -4.73 -1.36
CA HIS A 643 26.32 -3.97 -1.38
C HIS A 643 27.41 -4.59 -0.49
N ARG A 644 28.69 -4.37 -0.82
CA ARG A 644 29.83 -4.89 -0.05
C ARG A 644 30.78 -3.74 0.27
N VAL A 645 30.81 -3.33 1.55
CA VAL A 645 31.67 -2.25 2.02
C VAL A 645 32.74 -2.79 2.96
N ARG A 646 34.00 -2.66 2.59
CA ARG A 646 35.15 -2.94 3.45
C ARG A 646 35.66 -1.63 4.04
N VAL A 647 35.78 -1.56 5.37
CA VAL A 647 36.33 -0.40 6.07
C VAL A 647 37.66 -0.79 6.70
N ILE A 648 38.71 -0.04 6.38
CA ILE A 648 40.06 -0.18 6.91
C ILE A 648 40.27 0.92 7.95
N GLY A 649 40.74 0.54 9.13
CA GLY A 649 41.12 1.48 10.19
C GLY A 649 42.27 0.91 11.01
N ASP A 650 43.17 1.79 11.48
CA ASP A 650 44.21 1.41 12.42
C ASP A 650 43.56 1.03 13.76
N LYS A 651 43.73 -0.22 14.21
CA LYS A 651 43.38 -0.59 15.59
C LYS A 651 44.35 0.14 16.53
N GLN A 652 43.81 0.73 17.60
CA GLN A 652 44.61 1.22 18.73
C GLN A 652 45.48 0.10 19.30
#